data_AF-A0A959JX92-F1
#
_entry.id   AF-A0A959JX92-F1
#
_cell.length_a   1.000
_cell.length_b   1.000
_cell.length_c   1.000
_cell.angle_alpha   90.00
_cell.angle_beta   90.00
_cell.angle_gamma   90.00
#
_symmetry.space_group_name_H-M   'P 1'
#
loop_
_entity.id
_entity.type
_entity.pdbx_description
1 polymer ?
#
loop_
_entity_poly.entity_id
_entity_poly.type
_entity_poly.pdbx_seq_one_letter_code
_entity_poly.pdbx_strand_id
1 'polypeptide(L)'
;MKEILKKLVTERILVIDGAMGTMIQGYKLQEADFRGDILKNHPNDLKGNNDLLSLTQPGIITDIHLEYLKAGADIIETNTFNAQAISQADYHCEHLSYDINFAAAKAARKAIEIFREQDDSKPRFVAGALGPTTRSTSLSPDVNQPGYRAVTFDQLVVAYYDQARGLVDGGVDILLVETVFDTLNCKAALYAIDMLQEEKQTDLPVMVSGTITDASGRTLSGQTVEAFWISVSHMDLFSVGLNCALGAKEMRPHLYDLSAIAPCFISAYPNAGLPNEFGEYDQSPEEMTSLIREFASSGLVNIIGGCCGTTPDHIRLMVEAVRGVPVRIPATPDGYTQLSGMEPLIIRPDSNFVNIGERTNVTGSRRFARLIKEDKYDEALEVARQQVEGGAQIIDVNMDEGLLESEQAMTRFLNLIASEPDIARLPIMVDSSRFSVIEAGLKCLQGKGIVNSISLKEGEAIFLEQAKKVKRYGAAVVVMAFDEEGQADTMERKVQICQRAYQILVEKVGFKAEDIIFDPNIFAIATGIEEHNRYAIYYIEAVRQIKQTCPGAKISGGVSNLSFSFRGNDVVREAMHSSFLYHAVKAGMDMGIVNAGMIEVYEEIPKDLLKLVEDVIFDRTSDATEALTQYAETIKGNGRLIERDLSWREHSVEERIAHALVKGLTEFIQEDTEEARQKYGKALSVIEGPLMDGMNIVGDLFGSGKMFLPQVVKSARVMKTSVAYLTPFIEQEKSTSEDVRAKGKILLATVKGDVHDIGKNIVGVVLGCNNYEIIDLGVMVPAEKILDTAEKEKVDIIGLSGLITPSLDEMVHVAKEMQRRNFRLPLLIGGATTSKVHTAVKIEPNYNGPTVYVLDAS
;
A
#
# COMPACT_ATOMS: atom_id res chain seq x y z
N MET A 1 -14.42 -9.45 29.07
CA MET A 1 -13.21 -8.60 29.20
C MET A 1 -13.14 -7.54 28.10
N LYS A 2 -13.23 -7.93 26.81
CA LYS A 2 -13.22 -7.02 25.64
C LYS A 2 -14.07 -5.74 25.79
N GLU A 3 -15.32 -5.87 26.23
CA GLU A 3 -16.21 -4.70 26.46
C GLU A 3 -15.73 -3.75 27.58
N ILE A 4 -15.13 -4.28 28.65
CA ILE A 4 -14.57 -3.46 29.74
C ILE A 4 -13.38 -2.68 29.22
N LEU A 5 -12.49 -3.34 28.49
CA LEU A 5 -11.33 -2.71 27.88
C LEU A 5 -11.73 -1.62 26.87
N LYS A 6 -12.72 -1.90 26.01
CA LYS A 6 -13.29 -0.96 25.04
C LYS A 6 -13.94 0.26 25.70
N LYS A 7 -14.64 0.06 26.82
CA LYS A 7 -15.17 1.17 27.62
C LYS A 7 -14.03 2.03 28.19
N LEU A 8 -13.01 1.43 28.79
CA LEU A 8 -11.95 2.20 29.43
C LEU A 8 -11.11 3.00 28.43
N VAL A 9 -10.77 2.41 27.27
CA VAL A 9 -9.95 3.08 26.24
C VAL A 9 -10.69 4.24 25.56
N THR A 10 -12.03 4.27 25.64
CA THR A 10 -12.84 5.39 25.14
C THR A 10 -13.06 6.48 26.19
N GLU A 11 -12.91 6.15 27.48
CA GLU A 11 -13.04 7.10 28.59
C GLU A 11 -11.69 7.78 28.93
N ARG A 12 -10.57 7.08 28.75
CA ARG A 12 -9.23 7.60 29.06
C ARG A 12 -8.13 6.88 28.28
N ILE A 13 -6.97 7.51 28.21
CA ILE A 13 -5.77 6.88 27.65
C ILE A 13 -5.31 5.75 28.59
N LEU A 14 -5.07 4.57 28.03
CA LEU A 14 -4.54 3.42 28.75
C LEU A 14 -3.01 3.40 28.66
N VAL A 15 -2.37 2.82 29.68
CA VAL A 15 -0.90 2.72 29.74
C VAL A 15 -0.46 1.25 29.73
N ILE A 16 0.33 0.86 28.73
CA ILE A 16 1.10 -0.39 28.67
C ILE A 16 2.39 -0.21 29.49
N ASP A 17 2.97 -1.30 29.99
CA ASP A 17 4.23 -1.28 30.73
C ASP A 17 5.44 -0.90 29.86
N GLY A 18 6.64 -1.11 30.41
CA GLY A 18 7.92 -0.79 29.78
C GLY A 18 8.74 -2.03 29.44
N ALA A 19 10.03 -1.85 29.16
CA ALA A 19 10.90 -2.94 28.73
C ALA A 19 11.18 -4.03 29.79
N MET A 20 10.54 -5.19 29.63
CA MET A 20 10.87 -6.43 30.36
C MET A 20 12.37 -6.80 30.25
N GLY A 21 12.93 -6.76 29.04
CA GLY A 21 14.34 -7.11 28.80
C GLY A 21 15.33 -6.22 29.55
N THR A 22 15.07 -4.91 29.60
CA THR A 22 15.89 -3.94 30.36
C THR A 22 15.84 -4.23 31.86
N MET A 23 14.67 -4.57 32.39
CA MET A 23 14.51 -4.93 33.80
C MET A 23 15.24 -6.23 34.15
N ILE A 24 15.16 -7.26 33.30
CA ILE A 24 15.88 -8.54 33.48
C ILE A 24 17.39 -8.32 33.53
N GLN A 25 17.95 -7.45 32.67
CA GLN A 25 19.39 -7.14 32.65
C GLN A 25 19.89 -6.60 34.00
N GLY A 26 19.05 -5.87 34.75
CA GLY A 26 19.36 -5.34 36.08
C GLY A 26 19.65 -6.41 37.14
N TYR A 27 19.09 -7.62 36.98
CA TYR A 27 19.31 -8.75 37.90
C TYR A 27 20.66 -9.46 37.70
N LYS A 28 21.37 -9.16 36.60
CA LYS A 28 22.71 -9.74 36.29
C LYS A 28 22.74 -11.28 36.33
N LEU A 29 21.69 -11.90 35.82
CA LEU A 29 21.51 -13.36 35.81
C LEU A 29 22.62 -14.08 35.04
N GLN A 30 22.93 -15.29 35.49
CA GLN A 30 23.96 -16.16 34.94
C GLN A 30 23.33 -17.38 34.26
N GLU A 31 24.13 -18.10 33.48
CA GLU A 31 23.71 -19.30 32.72
C GLU A 31 22.92 -20.32 33.58
N ALA A 32 23.32 -20.51 34.84
CA ALA A 32 22.63 -21.41 35.75
C ALA A 32 21.17 -20.99 36.04
N ASP A 33 20.91 -19.68 36.06
CA ASP A 33 19.57 -19.14 36.31
C ASP A 33 18.65 -19.39 35.12
N PHE A 34 19.17 -19.28 33.88
CA PHE A 34 18.44 -19.59 32.64
C PHE A 34 18.15 -21.08 32.50
N ARG A 35 19.05 -21.95 32.98
CA ARG A 35 18.85 -23.42 32.97
C ARG A 35 17.80 -23.86 33.98
N GLY A 36 17.83 -23.27 35.18
CA GLY A 36 17.05 -23.76 36.32
C GLY A 36 17.26 -25.26 36.57
N ASP A 37 16.28 -25.90 37.20
CA ASP A 37 16.31 -27.36 37.41
C ASP A 37 15.89 -28.14 36.16
N ILE A 38 15.09 -27.53 35.28
CA ILE A 38 14.45 -28.18 34.13
C ILE A 38 15.45 -28.45 33.00
N LEU A 39 16.41 -27.55 32.77
CA LEU A 39 17.37 -27.59 31.66
C LEU A 39 18.82 -27.67 32.13
N LYS A 40 19.06 -28.21 33.34
CA LYS A 40 20.38 -28.29 33.96
C LYS A 40 21.45 -28.90 33.04
N ASN A 41 21.11 -29.95 32.31
CA ASN A 41 22.02 -30.68 31.41
C ASN A 41 21.86 -30.31 29.92
N HIS A 42 21.23 -29.17 29.61
CA HIS A 42 21.02 -28.75 28.23
C HIS A 42 22.36 -28.53 27.50
N PRO A 43 22.55 -29.03 26.26
CA PRO A 43 23.86 -29.03 25.61
C PRO A 43 24.33 -27.65 25.12
N ASN A 44 23.42 -26.69 24.95
CA ASN A 44 23.71 -25.35 24.46
C ASN A 44 23.55 -24.30 25.56
N ASP A 45 24.24 -23.17 25.40
CA ASP A 45 24.10 -21.99 26.25
C ASP A 45 22.70 -21.38 26.12
N LEU A 46 22.08 -21.05 27.26
CA LEU A 46 20.71 -20.54 27.34
C LEU A 46 20.65 -19.07 27.78
N LYS A 47 21.77 -18.50 28.25
CA LYS A 47 21.86 -17.09 28.63
C LYS A 47 21.47 -16.18 27.47
N GLY A 48 20.54 -15.28 27.74
CA GLY A 48 19.96 -14.36 26.76
C GLY A 48 18.58 -14.78 26.27
N ASN A 49 18.16 -16.03 26.47
CA ASN A 49 16.78 -16.47 26.24
C ASN A 49 15.88 -16.00 27.39
N ASN A 50 15.52 -14.71 27.38
CA ASN A 50 14.76 -14.10 28.47
C ASN A 50 13.38 -14.74 28.67
N ASP A 51 12.74 -15.20 27.60
CA ASP A 51 11.43 -15.87 27.65
C ASP A 51 11.45 -17.10 28.57
N LEU A 52 12.55 -17.87 28.53
CA LEU A 52 12.74 -19.08 29.35
C LEU A 52 12.71 -18.80 30.86
N LEU A 53 13.04 -17.57 31.29
CA LEU A 53 12.98 -17.17 32.70
C LEU A 53 11.56 -17.23 33.27
N SER A 54 10.53 -17.24 32.41
CA SER A 54 9.15 -17.50 32.84
C SER A 54 8.97 -18.92 33.42
N LEU A 55 9.79 -19.89 33.01
CA LEU A 55 9.82 -21.24 33.57
C LEU A 55 10.83 -21.38 34.71
N THR A 56 12.03 -20.82 34.54
CA THR A 56 13.15 -21.09 35.45
C THR A 56 13.25 -20.10 36.59
N GLN A 57 12.79 -18.86 36.40
CA GLN A 57 12.80 -17.77 37.38
C GLN A 57 11.45 -17.02 37.45
N PRO A 58 10.31 -17.70 37.59
CA PRO A 58 8.98 -17.07 37.53
C PRO A 58 8.75 -15.99 38.60
N GLY A 59 9.46 -16.09 39.73
CA GLY A 59 9.43 -15.07 40.79
C GLY A 59 9.95 -13.71 40.30
N ILE A 60 11.10 -13.69 39.63
CA ILE A 60 11.70 -12.45 39.08
C ILE A 60 10.75 -11.82 38.06
N ILE A 61 10.18 -12.61 37.15
CA ILE A 61 9.23 -12.10 36.15
C ILE A 61 7.98 -11.52 36.82
N THR A 62 7.46 -12.18 37.85
CA THR A 62 6.32 -11.66 38.64
C THR A 62 6.66 -10.34 39.32
N ASP A 63 7.87 -10.22 39.90
CA ASP A 63 8.33 -9.01 40.57
C ASP A 63 8.47 -7.82 39.61
N ILE A 64 8.98 -8.04 38.39
CA ILE A 64 9.07 -7.00 37.36
C ILE A 64 7.67 -6.49 36.97
N HIS A 65 6.70 -7.40 36.74
CA HIS A 65 5.32 -6.97 36.48
C HIS A 65 4.73 -6.17 37.64
N LEU A 66 5.01 -6.55 38.90
CA LEU A 66 4.57 -5.80 40.07
C LEU A 66 5.15 -4.38 40.11
N GLU A 67 6.39 -4.18 39.66
CA GLU A 67 6.99 -2.84 39.57
C GLU A 67 6.25 -1.94 38.57
N TYR A 68 5.92 -2.45 37.38
CA TYR A 68 5.14 -1.68 36.40
C TYR A 68 3.69 -1.44 36.83
N LEU A 69 3.06 -2.41 37.50
CA LEU A 69 1.73 -2.22 38.09
C LEU A 69 1.74 -1.12 39.15
N LYS A 70 2.77 -1.08 40.01
CA LYS A 70 2.99 0.00 41.00
C LYS A 70 3.26 1.35 40.34
N ALA A 71 3.94 1.37 39.19
CA ALA A 71 4.12 2.57 38.39
C ALA A 71 2.82 3.09 37.78
N GLY A 72 1.78 2.25 37.70
CA GLY A 72 0.43 2.64 37.31
C GLY A 72 -0.03 2.10 35.96
N ALA A 73 0.75 1.20 35.34
CA ALA A 73 0.37 0.51 34.11
C ALA A 73 -1.02 -0.13 34.22
N ASP A 74 -1.81 -0.01 33.15
CA ASP A 74 -3.12 -0.65 33.00
C ASP A 74 -3.02 -2.03 32.36
N ILE A 75 -2.06 -2.19 31.45
CA ILE A 75 -1.80 -3.40 30.68
C ILE A 75 -0.33 -3.78 30.94
N ILE A 76 -0.09 -5.05 31.25
CA ILE A 76 1.26 -5.61 31.34
C ILE A 76 1.45 -6.67 30.25
N GLU A 77 2.58 -6.61 29.55
CA GLU A 77 2.93 -7.57 28.50
C GLU A 77 3.54 -8.84 29.10
N THR A 78 3.20 -10.01 28.59
CA THR A 78 3.85 -11.27 29.01
C THR A 78 5.31 -11.31 28.54
N ASN A 79 6.19 -11.94 29.32
CA ASN A 79 7.57 -12.21 28.92
C ASN A 79 7.65 -13.33 27.87
N THR A 80 7.17 -13.04 26.65
CA THR A 80 6.96 -14.03 25.57
C THR A 80 7.33 -13.53 24.17
N PHE A 81 8.12 -12.47 24.07
CA PHE A 81 8.54 -11.86 22.81
C PHE A 81 9.11 -12.89 21.79
N ASN A 82 9.96 -13.82 22.24
CA ASN A 82 10.58 -14.85 21.41
C ASN A 82 10.14 -16.28 21.82
N ALA A 83 9.03 -16.43 22.53
CA ALA A 83 8.60 -17.71 23.10
C ALA A 83 8.00 -18.71 22.09
N GLN A 84 8.17 -18.49 20.78
CA GLN A 84 7.69 -19.38 19.73
C GLN A 84 8.79 -20.29 19.17
N ALA A 85 8.42 -21.44 18.62
CA ALA A 85 9.33 -22.51 18.23
C ALA A 85 10.49 -22.09 17.30
N ILE A 86 10.29 -21.16 16.37
CA ILE A 86 11.32 -20.70 15.42
C ILE A 86 12.42 -19.91 16.13
N SER A 87 12.09 -19.02 17.08
CA SER A 87 13.10 -18.28 17.86
C SER A 87 13.73 -19.18 18.91
N GLN A 88 12.94 -20.08 19.53
CA GLN A 88 13.45 -21.04 20.50
C GLN A 88 14.38 -22.08 19.86
N ALA A 89 14.36 -22.27 18.54
CA ALA A 89 15.30 -23.12 17.82
C ALA A 89 16.75 -22.63 17.92
N ASP A 90 16.97 -21.32 18.03
CA ASP A 90 18.31 -20.75 18.24
C ASP A 90 18.91 -21.20 19.60
N TYR A 91 18.06 -21.66 20.53
CA TYR A 91 18.42 -22.22 21.84
C TYR A 91 18.10 -23.71 21.97
N HIS A 92 17.67 -24.39 20.90
CA HIS A 92 17.21 -25.80 20.91
C HIS A 92 16.08 -26.10 21.94
N CYS A 93 15.20 -25.13 22.14
CA CYS A 93 14.09 -25.16 23.10
C CYS A 93 12.71 -25.14 22.42
N GLU A 94 12.61 -25.55 21.15
CA GLU A 94 11.38 -25.48 20.34
C GLU A 94 10.19 -26.17 21.02
N HIS A 95 10.47 -27.31 21.65
CA HIS A 95 9.49 -28.15 22.35
C HIS A 95 8.91 -27.49 23.61
N LEU A 96 9.50 -26.41 24.12
CA LEU A 96 9.05 -25.68 25.31
C LEU A 96 8.19 -24.47 24.99
N SER A 97 7.96 -24.15 23.70
CA SER A 97 7.19 -22.99 23.23
C SER A 97 5.87 -22.82 24.01
N TYR A 98 4.99 -23.83 23.99
CA TYR A 98 3.73 -23.79 24.75
C TYR A 98 3.92 -23.54 26.26
N ASP A 99 4.83 -24.26 26.90
CA ASP A 99 5.04 -24.22 28.35
C ASP A 99 5.57 -22.86 28.81
N ILE A 100 6.50 -22.26 28.03
CA ILE A 100 7.02 -20.91 28.28
C ILE A 100 5.87 -19.90 28.27
N ASN A 101 5.04 -19.93 27.22
CA ASN A 101 3.93 -19.00 27.07
C ASN A 101 2.88 -19.15 28.16
N PHE A 102 2.51 -20.38 28.50
CA PHE A 102 1.59 -20.67 29.59
C PHE A 102 2.12 -20.15 30.92
N ALA A 103 3.39 -20.43 31.25
CA ALA A 103 4.01 -20.00 32.49
C ALA A 103 4.16 -18.47 32.58
N ALA A 104 4.52 -17.81 31.49
CA ALA A 104 4.63 -16.35 31.42
C ALA A 104 3.27 -15.67 31.67
N ALA A 105 2.21 -16.16 31.03
CA ALA A 105 0.86 -15.67 31.27
C ALA A 105 0.42 -15.89 32.73
N LYS A 106 0.77 -17.02 33.36
CA LYS A 106 0.51 -17.26 34.79
C LYS A 106 1.30 -16.31 35.70
N ALA A 107 2.56 -16.01 35.38
CA ALA A 107 3.37 -15.06 36.15
C ALA A 107 2.76 -13.65 36.10
N ALA A 108 2.37 -13.16 34.93
CA ALA A 108 1.68 -11.88 34.78
C ALA A 108 0.33 -11.84 35.52
N ARG A 109 -0.46 -12.92 35.44
CA ARG A 109 -1.71 -13.03 36.20
C ARG A 109 -1.51 -13.01 37.70
N LYS A 110 -0.52 -13.75 38.19
CA LYS A 110 -0.15 -13.76 39.61
C LYS A 110 0.28 -12.38 40.09
N ALA A 111 1.01 -11.61 39.28
CA ALA A 111 1.37 -10.23 39.62
C ALA A 111 0.12 -9.34 39.79
N ILE A 112 -0.87 -9.46 38.89
CA ILE A 112 -2.15 -8.74 39.03
C ILE A 112 -2.89 -9.18 40.29
N GLU A 113 -2.96 -10.48 40.59
CA GLU A 113 -3.60 -11.00 41.81
C GLU A 113 -2.96 -10.44 43.08
N ILE A 114 -1.63 -10.45 43.16
CA ILE A 114 -0.86 -9.88 44.29
C ILE A 114 -1.09 -8.36 44.38
N PHE A 115 -1.04 -7.64 43.26
CA PHE A 115 -1.22 -6.20 43.26
C PHE A 115 -2.65 -5.80 43.64
N ARG A 116 -3.64 -6.61 43.27
CA ARG A 116 -5.05 -6.40 43.60
C ARG A 116 -5.31 -6.40 45.11
N GLU A 117 -4.54 -7.16 45.88
CA GLU A 117 -4.59 -7.10 47.36
C GLU A 117 -4.15 -5.74 47.92
N GLN A 118 -3.35 -4.98 47.15
CA GLN A 118 -2.84 -3.66 47.51
C GLN A 118 -3.71 -2.53 46.92
N ASP A 119 -4.18 -2.67 45.68
CA ASP A 119 -5.00 -1.70 44.96
C ASP A 119 -5.95 -2.40 43.96
N ASP A 120 -7.26 -2.45 44.30
CA ASP A 120 -8.35 -2.92 43.44
C ASP A 120 -9.18 -1.75 42.86
N SER A 121 -8.64 -0.54 42.80
CA SER A 121 -9.38 0.66 42.38
C SER A 121 -9.75 0.68 40.89
N LYS A 122 -8.98 -0.02 40.06
CA LYS A 122 -9.22 -0.21 38.63
C LYS A 122 -8.79 -1.60 38.17
N PRO A 123 -9.40 -2.18 37.12
CA PRO A 123 -8.93 -3.43 36.53
C PRO A 123 -7.52 -3.29 35.94
N ARG A 124 -6.83 -4.41 35.81
CA ARG A 124 -5.53 -4.57 35.13
C ARG A 124 -5.63 -5.70 34.12
N PHE A 125 -4.91 -5.58 33.03
CA PHE A 125 -4.99 -6.52 31.91
C PHE A 125 -3.64 -7.15 31.61
N VAL A 126 -3.66 -8.39 31.14
CA VAL A 126 -2.48 -9.09 30.62
C VAL A 126 -2.55 -9.13 29.10
N ALA A 127 -1.55 -8.56 28.43
CA ALA A 127 -1.35 -8.72 27.00
C ALA A 127 -0.37 -9.86 26.73
N GLY A 128 -0.85 -10.89 26.03
CA GLY A 128 -0.01 -11.96 25.53
C GLY A 128 0.82 -11.48 24.35
N ALA A 129 2.10 -11.19 24.57
CA ALA A 129 3.01 -10.68 23.55
C ALA A 129 3.45 -11.79 22.57
N LEU A 130 3.30 -11.54 21.27
CA LEU A 130 3.80 -12.35 20.17
C LEU A 130 4.76 -11.47 19.36
N GLY A 131 6.07 -11.67 19.54
CA GLY A 131 7.09 -10.95 18.79
C GLY A 131 7.32 -11.54 17.38
N PRO A 132 8.14 -10.90 16.55
CA PRO A 132 8.14 -11.09 15.10
C PRO A 132 8.97 -12.29 14.58
N THR A 133 9.56 -13.08 15.49
CA THR A 133 10.56 -14.14 15.24
C THR A 133 11.93 -13.64 14.75
N THR A 134 12.92 -14.53 14.67
CA THR A 134 14.26 -14.25 14.11
C THR A 134 14.35 -14.43 12.59
N ARG A 135 13.25 -14.79 11.91
CA ARG A 135 13.22 -15.13 10.48
C ARG A 135 12.17 -14.30 9.75
N SER A 136 12.42 -14.00 8.48
CA SER A 136 11.50 -13.26 7.60
C SER A 136 10.89 -14.19 6.55
N THR A 137 9.62 -13.97 6.22
CA THR A 137 8.94 -14.62 5.09
C THR A 137 8.86 -13.75 3.85
N SER A 138 8.97 -12.43 3.98
CA SER A 138 9.00 -11.52 2.82
C SER A 138 10.39 -11.29 2.26
N LEU A 139 11.46 -11.43 3.06
CA LEU A 139 12.84 -11.14 2.68
C LEU A 139 13.71 -12.40 2.64
N SER A 140 14.64 -12.43 1.68
CA SER A 140 15.69 -13.45 1.64
C SER A 140 16.82 -13.10 2.60
N PRO A 141 17.33 -14.06 3.41
CA PRO A 141 18.55 -13.88 4.18
C PRO A 141 19.83 -13.99 3.33
N ASP A 142 19.75 -14.47 2.09
CA ASP A 142 20.87 -14.59 1.16
C ASP A 142 20.67 -13.65 -0.03
N VAL A 143 21.51 -12.60 -0.08
CA VAL A 143 21.48 -11.57 -1.13
C VAL A 143 21.72 -12.15 -2.52
N ASN A 144 22.41 -13.29 -2.64
CA ASN A 144 22.65 -13.95 -3.93
C ASN A 144 21.48 -14.81 -4.39
N GLN A 145 20.51 -15.07 -3.50
CA GLN A 145 19.31 -15.86 -3.77
C GLN A 145 18.06 -15.08 -3.35
N PRO A 146 17.65 -14.05 -4.11
CA PRO A 146 16.54 -13.16 -3.75
C PRO A 146 15.21 -13.91 -3.54
N GLY A 147 15.00 -15.04 -4.25
CA GLY A 147 13.80 -15.87 -4.11
C GLY A 147 13.79 -16.85 -2.92
N TYR A 148 14.91 -17.01 -2.21
CA TYR A 148 15.02 -17.93 -1.07
C TYR A 148 14.32 -17.38 0.19
N ARG A 149 13.74 -18.27 1.00
CA ARG A 149 13.15 -17.94 2.31
C ARG A 149 13.62 -18.97 3.33
N ALA A 150 14.08 -18.51 4.50
CA ALA A 150 14.52 -19.39 5.58
C ALA A 150 13.37 -20.05 6.33
N VAL A 151 12.18 -19.48 6.24
CA VAL A 151 10.95 -20.00 6.86
C VAL A 151 9.78 -19.79 5.90
N THR A 152 8.77 -20.62 6.02
CA THR A 152 7.53 -20.53 5.23
C THR A 152 6.38 -19.96 6.05
N PHE A 153 5.35 -19.44 5.37
CA PHE A 153 4.13 -18.96 6.02
C PHE A 153 3.49 -20.02 6.92
N ASP A 154 3.39 -21.27 6.45
CA ASP A 154 2.78 -22.37 7.21
C ASP A 154 3.57 -22.70 8.49
N GLN A 155 4.90 -22.67 8.43
CA GLN A 155 5.74 -22.85 9.63
C GLN A 155 5.51 -21.74 10.66
N LEU A 156 5.36 -20.49 10.22
CA LEU A 156 5.02 -19.39 11.12
C LEU A 156 3.62 -19.56 11.71
N VAL A 157 2.62 -19.95 10.92
CA VAL A 157 1.26 -20.20 11.42
C VAL A 157 1.28 -21.25 12.53
N VAL A 158 2.00 -22.35 12.34
CA VAL A 158 2.13 -23.40 13.37
C VAL A 158 2.81 -22.87 14.63
N ALA A 159 3.91 -22.13 14.49
CA ALA A 159 4.65 -21.58 15.63
C ALA A 159 3.82 -20.55 16.42
N TYR A 160 3.17 -19.62 15.74
CA TYR A 160 2.30 -18.62 16.36
C TYR A 160 1.03 -19.25 16.95
N TYR A 161 0.47 -20.28 16.33
CA TYR A 161 -0.68 -21.00 16.88
C TYR A 161 -0.33 -21.64 18.22
N ASP A 162 0.81 -22.33 18.32
CA ASP A 162 1.24 -22.96 19.58
C ASP A 162 1.53 -21.93 20.68
N GLN A 163 2.20 -20.82 20.31
CA GLN A 163 2.43 -19.67 21.19
C GLN A 163 1.11 -19.08 21.71
N ALA A 164 0.21 -18.70 20.80
CA ALA A 164 -1.08 -18.12 21.13
C ALA A 164 -1.92 -19.08 21.99
N ARG A 165 -1.88 -20.39 21.71
CA ARG A 165 -2.57 -21.41 22.51
C ARG A 165 -2.08 -21.41 23.96
N GLY A 166 -0.75 -21.38 24.18
CA GLY A 166 -0.16 -21.29 25.52
C GLY A 166 -0.59 -20.02 26.27
N LEU A 167 -0.57 -18.87 25.59
CA LEU A 167 -1.02 -17.60 26.16
C LEU A 167 -2.51 -17.63 26.55
N VAL A 168 -3.38 -18.10 25.65
CA VAL A 168 -4.83 -18.18 25.89
C VAL A 168 -5.15 -19.13 27.05
N ASP A 169 -4.52 -20.31 27.11
CA ASP A 169 -4.71 -21.26 28.21
C ASP A 169 -4.12 -20.75 29.54
N GLY A 170 -3.02 -20.00 29.46
CA GLY A 170 -2.45 -19.26 30.59
C GLY A 170 -3.40 -18.18 31.12
N GLY A 171 -4.29 -17.70 30.25
CA GLY A 171 -5.43 -16.85 30.55
C GLY A 171 -5.14 -15.38 30.31
N VAL A 172 -4.53 -14.98 29.19
CA VAL A 172 -4.35 -13.56 28.83
C VAL A 172 -5.67 -12.85 28.53
N ASP A 173 -5.71 -11.51 28.59
CA ASP A 173 -6.88 -10.69 28.25
C ASP A 173 -6.85 -10.18 26.81
N ILE A 174 -5.66 -10.04 26.25
CA ILE A 174 -5.37 -9.42 24.95
C ILE A 174 -4.29 -10.26 24.27
N LEU A 175 -4.36 -10.42 22.96
CA LEU A 175 -3.23 -10.93 22.15
C LEU A 175 -2.58 -9.75 21.43
N LEU A 176 -1.27 -9.58 21.61
CA LEU A 176 -0.52 -8.44 21.09
C LEU A 176 0.57 -8.95 20.14
N VAL A 177 0.37 -8.75 18.83
CA VAL A 177 1.41 -9.00 17.82
C VAL A 177 2.24 -7.73 17.69
N GLU A 178 3.46 -7.74 18.21
CA GLU A 178 4.27 -6.52 18.38
C GLU A 178 5.61 -6.55 17.64
N THR A 179 6.21 -5.37 17.48
CA THR A 179 7.48 -5.17 16.79
C THR A 179 7.48 -5.78 15.39
N VAL A 180 6.37 -5.61 14.66
CA VAL A 180 6.22 -6.18 13.31
C VAL A 180 7.17 -5.48 12.36
N PHE A 181 8.30 -6.13 12.07
CA PHE A 181 9.25 -5.69 11.03
C PHE A 181 8.89 -6.24 9.64
N ASP A 182 8.21 -7.39 9.61
CA ASP A 182 7.76 -8.10 8.41
C ASP A 182 6.26 -8.36 8.49
N THR A 183 5.49 -7.68 7.64
CA THR A 183 4.03 -7.77 7.64
C THR A 183 3.52 -9.15 7.23
N LEU A 184 4.27 -9.92 6.44
CA LEU A 184 3.87 -11.28 6.08
C LEU A 184 3.94 -12.22 7.30
N ASN A 185 4.93 -12.00 8.18
CA ASN A 185 4.97 -12.68 9.48
C ASN A 185 3.77 -12.32 10.36
N CYS A 186 3.41 -11.03 10.40
CA CYS A 186 2.22 -10.57 11.14
C CYS A 186 0.94 -11.20 10.58
N LYS A 187 0.78 -11.27 9.25
CA LYS A 187 -0.35 -11.97 8.63
C LYS A 187 -0.40 -13.45 9.02
N ALA A 188 0.75 -14.14 9.14
CA ALA A 188 0.78 -15.51 9.64
C ALA A 188 0.34 -15.61 11.12
N ALA A 189 0.75 -14.65 11.97
CA ALA A 189 0.28 -14.57 13.35
C ALA A 189 -1.24 -14.32 13.44
N LEU A 190 -1.78 -13.36 12.67
CA LEU A 190 -3.22 -13.08 12.62
C LEU A 190 -4.01 -14.28 12.10
N TYR A 191 -3.49 -14.98 11.09
CA TYR A 191 -4.08 -16.22 10.59
C TYR A 191 -4.16 -17.30 11.68
N ALA A 192 -3.07 -17.49 12.44
CA ALA A 192 -3.02 -18.43 13.55
C ALA A 192 -3.97 -18.05 14.69
N ILE A 193 -4.06 -16.76 15.03
CA ILE A 193 -4.97 -16.25 16.07
C ILE A 193 -6.43 -16.45 15.64
N ASP A 194 -6.80 -16.11 14.39
CA ASP A 194 -8.16 -16.32 13.88
C ASP A 194 -8.57 -17.80 13.94
N MET A 195 -7.69 -18.71 13.52
CA MET A 195 -7.91 -20.15 13.64
C MET A 195 -8.14 -20.58 15.09
N LEU A 196 -7.28 -20.12 16.01
CA LEU A 196 -7.37 -20.48 17.43
C LEU A 196 -8.66 -19.95 18.08
N GLN A 197 -9.05 -18.72 17.75
CA GLN A 197 -10.27 -18.12 18.26
C GLN A 197 -11.53 -18.81 17.75
N GLU A 198 -11.55 -19.23 16.48
CA GLU A 198 -12.64 -20.05 15.93
C GLU A 198 -12.72 -21.41 16.65
N GLU A 199 -11.59 -22.08 16.86
CA GLU A 199 -11.53 -23.39 17.53
C GLU A 199 -11.95 -23.31 19.00
N LYS A 200 -11.41 -22.35 19.77
CA LYS A 200 -11.71 -22.19 21.21
C LYS A 200 -12.99 -21.41 21.47
N GLN A 201 -13.64 -20.89 20.43
CA GLN A 201 -14.83 -20.03 20.54
C GLN A 201 -14.59 -18.82 21.45
N THR A 202 -13.43 -18.18 21.31
CA THR A 202 -13.06 -16.98 22.05
C THR A 202 -13.12 -15.73 21.18
N ASP A 203 -13.28 -14.56 21.80
CA ASP A 203 -13.24 -13.26 21.14
C ASP A 203 -12.36 -12.31 21.98
N LEU A 204 -11.07 -12.62 22.06
CA LEU A 204 -10.08 -11.78 22.71
C LEU A 204 -9.73 -10.60 21.80
N PRO A 205 -9.59 -9.38 22.35
CA PRO A 205 -9.07 -8.25 21.59
C PRO A 205 -7.66 -8.56 21.07
N VAL A 206 -7.43 -8.26 19.79
CA VAL A 206 -6.13 -8.41 19.14
C VAL A 206 -5.54 -7.02 18.88
N MET A 207 -4.31 -6.81 19.31
CA MET A 207 -3.53 -5.60 19.08
C MET A 207 -2.39 -5.91 18.12
N VAL A 208 -2.09 -4.98 17.21
CA VAL A 208 -0.95 -5.09 16.31
C VAL A 208 -0.07 -3.84 16.46
N SER A 209 1.24 -4.02 16.62
CA SER A 209 2.17 -2.90 16.65
C SER A 209 3.31 -3.12 15.65
N GLY A 210 3.41 -2.21 14.69
CA GLY A 210 4.47 -2.18 13.67
C GLY A 210 5.76 -1.54 14.19
N THR A 211 6.86 -1.81 13.51
CA THR A 211 8.11 -1.07 13.75
C THR A 211 8.63 -0.45 12.44
N ILE A 212 8.96 0.83 12.51
CA ILE A 212 9.49 1.62 11.39
C ILE A 212 10.99 1.78 11.63
N THR A 213 11.81 1.31 10.69
CA THR A 213 13.24 1.09 10.96
C THR A 213 14.08 2.34 10.87
N ASP A 214 13.65 3.34 10.11
CA ASP A 214 14.40 4.56 9.89
C ASP A 214 13.50 5.73 9.46
N ALA A 215 14.12 6.88 9.20
CA ALA A 215 13.45 8.11 8.77
C ALA A 215 12.78 8.01 7.37
N SER A 216 12.93 6.91 6.63
CA SER A 216 12.20 6.70 5.38
C SER A 216 10.71 6.42 5.60
N GLY A 217 10.31 6.09 6.84
CA GLY A 217 8.92 5.80 7.19
C GLY A 217 8.43 4.45 6.72
N ARG A 218 9.35 3.48 6.53
CA ARG A 218 9.05 2.13 6.08
C ARG A 218 9.38 1.07 7.14
N THR A 219 8.66 -0.05 7.09
CA THR A 219 9.04 -1.27 7.80
C THR A 219 10.35 -1.83 7.20
N LEU A 220 10.99 -2.78 7.90
CA LEU A 220 12.17 -3.47 7.36
C LEU A 220 11.85 -4.16 6.02
N SER A 221 10.62 -4.67 5.89
CA SER A 221 10.08 -5.27 4.68
C SER A 221 9.57 -4.25 3.63
N GLY A 222 9.96 -2.98 3.76
CA GLY A 222 9.78 -1.95 2.74
C GLY A 222 8.39 -1.30 2.67
N GLN A 223 7.45 -1.66 3.54
CA GLN A 223 6.08 -1.12 3.50
C GLN A 223 5.98 0.25 4.15
N THR A 224 5.26 1.17 3.51
CA THR A 224 4.81 2.41 4.16
C THR A 224 3.80 2.12 5.28
N VAL A 225 3.63 3.06 6.22
CA VAL A 225 2.66 2.96 7.34
C VAL A 225 1.24 2.67 6.84
N GLU A 226 0.80 3.35 5.78
CA GLU A 226 -0.53 3.15 5.20
C GLU A 226 -0.68 1.78 4.53
N ALA A 227 0.34 1.33 3.79
CA ALA A 227 0.35 -0.01 3.21
C ALA A 227 0.36 -1.12 4.27
N PHE A 228 1.10 -0.91 5.37
CA PHE A 228 1.10 -1.80 6.52
C PHE A 228 -0.30 -1.93 7.12
N TRP A 229 -0.96 -0.79 7.42
CA TRP A 229 -2.33 -0.78 7.93
C TRP A 229 -3.30 -1.55 7.02
N ILE A 230 -3.30 -1.25 5.72
CA ILE A 230 -4.19 -1.91 4.75
C ILE A 230 -3.99 -3.43 4.78
N SER A 231 -2.75 -3.89 4.90
CA SER A 231 -2.38 -5.32 4.89
C SER A 231 -2.91 -6.09 6.11
N VAL A 232 -3.06 -5.42 7.27
CA VAL A 232 -3.51 -6.05 8.52
C VAL A 232 -4.96 -5.72 8.89
N SER A 233 -5.58 -4.76 8.21
CA SER A 233 -6.96 -4.26 8.44
C SER A 233 -8.10 -5.27 8.21
N HIS A 234 -7.76 -6.48 7.76
CA HIS A 234 -8.72 -7.55 7.47
C HIS A 234 -9.26 -8.23 8.73
N MET A 235 -8.49 -8.20 9.83
CA MET A 235 -8.94 -8.66 11.14
C MET A 235 -9.60 -7.51 11.93
N ASP A 236 -10.57 -7.82 12.79
CA ASP A 236 -11.18 -6.84 13.71
C ASP A 236 -10.20 -6.51 14.86
N LEU A 237 -9.23 -5.64 14.55
CA LEU A 237 -8.18 -5.25 15.49
C LEU A 237 -8.74 -4.29 16.56
N PHE A 238 -8.41 -4.56 17.81
CA PHE A 238 -8.67 -3.64 18.92
C PHE A 238 -7.83 -2.38 18.78
N SER A 239 -6.53 -2.52 18.52
CA SER A 239 -5.67 -1.39 18.18
C SER A 239 -4.63 -1.74 17.13
N VAL A 240 -4.19 -0.71 16.41
CA VAL A 240 -2.97 -0.73 15.60
C VAL A 240 -2.01 0.34 16.12
N GLY A 241 -0.71 0.09 16.09
CA GLY A 241 0.24 1.02 16.68
C GLY A 241 1.65 0.90 16.14
N LEU A 242 2.54 1.64 16.80
CA LEU A 242 3.98 1.63 16.53
C LEU A 242 4.77 1.47 17.82
N ASN A 243 5.83 0.66 17.75
CA ASN A 243 6.76 0.46 18.86
C ASN A 243 8.19 0.17 18.39
N CYS A 244 9.13 0.35 19.31
CA CYS A 244 10.56 0.11 19.10
C CYS A 244 11.15 0.91 17.92
N ALA A 245 12.43 0.65 17.62
CA ALA A 245 13.30 1.27 16.60
C ALA A 245 13.50 2.80 16.72
N LEU A 246 12.42 3.56 16.86
CA LEU A 246 12.38 5.01 16.95
C LEU A 246 12.11 5.49 18.37
N GLY A 247 12.65 6.67 18.70
CA GLY A 247 12.22 7.44 19.85
C GLY A 247 10.86 8.11 19.61
N ALA A 248 10.30 8.73 20.65
CA ALA A 248 9.01 9.41 20.54
C ALA A 248 9.03 10.59 19.55
N LYS A 249 10.17 11.25 19.34
CA LYS A 249 10.26 12.36 18.40
C LYS A 249 10.10 11.88 16.96
N GLU A 250 10.84 10.84 16.58
CA GLU A 250 10.89 10.27 15.24
C GLU A 250 9.63 9.46 14.90
N MET A 251 8.97 8.87 15.90
CA MET A 251 7.73 8.11 15.70
C MET A 251 6.51 8.98 15.38
N ARG A 252 6.51 10.24 15.84
CA ARG A 252 5.39 11.20 15.72
C ARG A 252 4.76 11.31 14.32
N PRO A 253 5.50 11.56 13.22
CA PRO A 253 4.90 11.71 11.89
C PRO A 253 4.18 10.43 11.43
N HIS A 254 4.78 9.28 11.69
CA HIS A 254 4.21 7.98 11.33
C HIS A 254 2.93 7.68 12.14
N LEU A 255 2.93 8.10 13.40
CA LEU A 255 1.76 7.99 14.26
C LEU A 255 0.62 8.90 13.79
N TYR A 256 0.93 10.12 13.32
CA TYR A 256 -0.05 11.01 12.72
C TYR A 256 -0.72 10.38 11.51
N ASP A 257 0.07 9.85 10.56
CA ASP A 257 -0.44 9.16 9.37
C ASP A 257 -1.38 8.00 9.74
N LEU A 258 -0.93 7.12 10.64
CA LEU A 258 -1.70 5.96 11.09
C LEU A 258 -3.00 6.38 11.81
N SER A 259 -2.91 7.42 12.65
CA SER A 259 -4.05 7.94 13.41
C SER A 259 -5.12 8.56 12.52
N ALA A 260 -4.77 9.05 11.34
CA ALA A 260 -5.72 9.64 10.40
C ALA A 260 -6.57 8.57 9.68
N ILE A 261 -6.04 7.37 9.48
CA ILE A 261 -6.64 6.34 8.61
C ILE A 261 -7.24 5.14 9.37
N ALA A 262 -6.80 4.87 10.60
CA ALA A 262 -7.23 3.67 11.33
C ALA A 262 -8.62 3.84 11.99
N PRO A 263 -9.62 2.97 11.71
CA PRO A 263 -10.91 2.99 12.36
C PRO A 263 -10.93 2.26 13.73
N CYS A 264 -9.80 1.72 14.16
CA CYS A 264 -9.60 1.15 15.49
C CYS A 264 -8.79 2.10 16.39
N PHE A 265 -8.49 1.67 17.62
CA PHE A 265 -7.68 2.46 18.57
C PHE A 265 -6.21 2.50 18.15
N ILE A 266 -5.48 3.52 18.61
CA ILE A 266 -4.04 3.66 18.33
C ILE A 266 -3.20 3.40 19.58
N SER A 267 -2.20 2.54 19.46
CA SER A 267 -1.16 2.31 20.47
C SER A 267 0.18 2.91 20.06
N ALA A 268 0.93 3.49 21.00
CA ALA A 268 2.29 3.97 20.76
C ALA A 268 3.18 3.77 21.98
N TYR A 269 4.27 3.02 21.82
CA TYR A 269 5.21 2.76 22.92
C TYR A 269 6.65 2.82 22.39
N PRO A 270 7.20 4.06 22.24
CA PRO A 270 8.53 4.29 21.69
C PRO A 270 9.65 3.86 22.64
N ASN A 271 10.87 3.80 22.12
CA ASN A 271 12.08 3.65 22.93
C ASN A 271 12.36 4.92 23.74
N ALA A 272 13.16 4.80 24.80
CA ALA A 272 13.74 5.93 25.53
C ALA A 272 14.86 6.60 24.71
N GLY A 273 14.49 7.14 23.55
CA GLY A 273 15.41 7.68 22.55
C GLY A 273 16.03 6.59 21.66
N LEU A 274 16.99 7.01 20.83
CA LEU A 274 17.81 6.07 20.05
C LEU A 274 18.94 5.53 20.94
N PRO A 275 19.38 4.27 20.74
CA PRO A 275 20.50 3.73 21.49
C PRO A 275 21.79 4.50 21.16
N ASN A 276 22.61 4.76 22.18
CA ASN A 276 23.91 5.40 22.03
C ASN A 276 24.97 4.40 21.50
N GLU A 277 26.21 4.86 21.31
CA GLU A 277 27.30 4.03 20.79
C GLU A 277 27.63 2.79 21.65
N PHE A 278 27.20 2.79 22.91
CA PHE A 278 27.33 1.67 23.86
C PHE A 278 26.07 0.79 23.93
N GLY A 279 25.03 1.11 23.16
CA GLY A 279 23.74 0.41 23.17
C GLY A 279 22.83 0.78 24.34
N GLU A 280 23.15 1.83 25.08
CA GLU A 280 22.37 2.34 26.21
C GLU A 280 21.37 3.41 25.75
N TYR A 281 20.34 3.68 26.56
CA TYR A 281 19.29 4.65 26.27
C TYR A 281 19.40 5.84 27.22
N ASP A 282 19.72 7.00 26.68
CA ASP A 282 20.05 8.20 27.47
C ASP A 282 18.85 9.12 27.74
N GLN A 283 17.70 8.91 27.07
CA GLN A 283 16.55 9.78 27.25
C GLN A 283 15.95 9.62 28.65
N SER A 284 15.81 10.72 29.37
CA SER A 284 15.27 10.72 30.72
C SER A 284 13.75 10.51 30.76
N PRO A 285 13.20 10.01 31.89
CA PRO A 285 11.76 9.96 32.13
C PRO A 285 11.05 11.29 31.86
N GLU A 286 11.62 12.42 32.29
CA GLU A 286 11.03 13.75 32.14
C GLU A 286 10.97 14.20 30.67
N GLU A 287 12.04 13.98 29.90
CA GLU A 287 12.08 14.30 28.47
C GLU A 287 11.06 13.48 27.68
N MET A 288 11.01 12.17 27.92
CA MET A 288 10.07 11.28 27.25
C MET A 288 8.61 11.65 27.59
N THR A 289 8.36 12.02 28.84
CA THR A 289 7.03 12.44 29.32
C THR A 289 6.50 13.65 28.56
N SER A 290 7.35 14.64 28.26
CA SER A 290 6.95 15.80 27.46
C SER A 290 6.48 15.42 26.05
N LEU A 291 7.14 14.45 25.43
CA LEU A 291 6.81 13.98 24.07
C LEU A 291 5.52 13.16 24.07
N ILE A 292 5.35 12.26 25.04
CA ILE A 292 4.13 11.45 25.20
C ILE A 292 2.91 12.33 25.50
N ARG A 293 3.07 13.36 26.32
CA ARG A 293 1.99 14.34 26.56
C ARG A 293 1.57 15.03 25.27
N GLU A 294 2.52 15.32 24.39
CA GLU A 294 2.25 15.94 23.10
C GLU A 294 1.40 15.01 22.23
N PHE A 295 1.78 13.73 22.08
CA PHE A 295 0.99 12.72 21.35
C PHE A 295 -0.46 12.68 21.81
N ALA A 296 -0.65 12.61 23.13
CA ALA A 296 -1.96 12.57 23.76
C ALA A 296 -2.75 13.86 23.48
N SER A 297 -2.13 15.02 23.70
CA SER A 297 -2.80 16.32 23.52
C SER A 297 -3.15 16.65 22.07
N SER A 298 -2.41 16.07 21.12
CA SER A 298 -2.67 16.16 19.69
C SER A 298 -3.74 15.16 19.21
N GLY A 299 -4.27 14.32 20.11
CA GLY A 299 -5.30 13.35 19.78
C GLY A 299 -4.82 12.21 18.89
N LEU A 300 -3.54 11.82 19.01
CA LEU A 300 -2.94 10.78 18.15
C LEU A 300 -3.11 9.36 18.71
N VAL A 301 -3.30 9.22 20.02
CA VAL A 301 -3.19 7.94 20.74
C VAL A 301 -4.41 7.64 21.61
N ASN A 302 -4.63 6.34 21.81
CA ASN A 302 -5.58 5.77 22.77
C ASN A 302 -4.86 4.97 23.86
N ILE A 303 -3.71 4.40 23.53
CA ILE A 303 -2.89 3.57 24.40
C ILE A 303 -1.44 4.05 24.24
N ILE A 304 -0.74 4.24 25.35
CA ILE A 304 0.67 4.65 25.39
C ILE A 304 1.49 3.66 26.22
N GLY A 305 2.80 3.61 26.05
CA GLY A 305 3.68 2.78 26.87
C GLY A 305 5.15 3.05 26.59
N GLY A 306 6.02 2.12 26.98
CA GLY A 306 7.45 2.20 26.71
C GLY A 306 8.00 0.92 26.10
N CYS A 307 8.99 1.05 25.22
CA CYS A 307 9.76 -0.10 24.71
C CYS A 307 11.20 -0.04 25.28
N CYS A 308 12.22 -0.33 24.47
CA CYS A 308 13.61 -0.45 24.93
C CYS A 308 14.09 0.80 25.69
N GLY A 309 14.78 0.56 26.82
CA GLY A 309 15.31 1.62 27.69
C GLY A 309 14.33 2.19 28.71
N THR A 310 13.03 1.89 28.58
CA THR A 310 12.02 2.43 29.50
C THR A 310 11.95 1.66 30.83
N THR A 311 11.73 2.39 31.92
CA THR A 311 11.73 1.87 33.30
C THR A 311 10.40 2.18 34.00
N PRO A 312 10.12 1.62 35.19
CA PRO A 312 8.94 1.98 35.98
C PRO A 312 8.80 3.50 36.22
N ASP A 313 9.90 4.26 36.34
CA ASP A 313 9.83 5.72 36.48
C ASP A 313 9.32 6.43 35.23
N HIS A 314 9.68 5.93 34.04
CA HIS A 314 9.11 6.43 32.79
C HIS A 314 7.59 6.23 32.77
N ILE A 315 7.14 5.01 33.08
CA ILE A 315 5.71 4.67 33.08
C ILE A 315 4.94 5.52 34.10
N ARG A 316 5.47 5.73 35.30
CA ARG A 316 4.85 6.56 36.33
C ARG A 316 4.61 7.99 35.85
N LEU A 317 5.61 8.61 35.24
CA LEU A 317 5.47 9.98 34.73
C LEU A 317 4.56 10.06 33.49
N MET A 318 4.56 9.04 32.63
CA MET A 318 3.61 8.94 31.52
C MET A 318 2.16 8.88 32.00
N VAL A 319 1.87 8.05 33.02
CA VAL A 319 0.53 7.95 33.64
C VAL A 319 0.04 9.30 34.15
N GLU A 320 0.93 10.08 34.78
CA GLU A 320 0.62 11.43 35.24
C GLU A 320 0.37 12.40 34.09
N ALA A 321 1.17 12.32 33.02
CA ALA A 321 1.10 13.24 31.89
C ALA A 321 -0.13 13.09 31.01
N VAL A 322 -0.66 11.88 30.86
CA VAL A 322 -1.87 11.61 30.05
C VAL A 322 -3.16 11.72 30.86
N ARG A 323 -3.08 11.95 32.17
CA ARG A 323 -4.26 12.05 33.04
C ARG A 323 -5.14 13.24 32.64
N GLY A 324 -6.41 12.95 32.35
CA GLY A 324 -7.41 13.95 31.99
C GLY A 324 -7.26 14.51 30.57
N VAL A 325 -6.35 13.95 29.76
CA VAL A 325 -6.25 14.29 28.34
C VAL A 325 -7.34 13.53 27.56
N PRO A 326 -8.09 14.19 26.66
CA PRO A 326 -9.05 13.51 25.80
C PRO A 326 -8.41 12.42 24.96
N VAL A 327 -9.13 11.31 24.77
CA VAL A 327 -8.67 10.22 23.90
C VAL A 327 -8.85 10.57 22.42
N ARG A 328 -8.02 9.97 21.56
CA ARG A 328 -8.25 9.98 20.12
C ARG A 328 -9.62 9.36 19.79
N ILE A 329 -10.34 9.99 18.86
CA ILE A 329 -11.54 9.41 18.25
C ILE A 329 -11.10 8.62 17.00
N PRO A 330 -11.43 7.32 16.89
CA PRO A 330 -11.11 6.54 15.70
C PRO A 330 -11.64 7.16 14.41
N ALA A 331 -10.90 6.96 13.31
CA ALA A 331 -11.28 7.49 12.00
C ALA A 331 -12.56 6.82 11.50
N THR A 332 -13.36 7.54 10.72
CA THR A 332 -14.51 6.94 10.05
C THR A 332 -14.02 6.20 8.80
N PRO A 333 -14.37 4.92 8.60
CA PRO A 333 -14.01 4.22 7.37
C PRO A 333 -14.60 4.90 6.15
N ASP A 334 -13.77 5.14 5.12
CA ASP A 334 -14.23 5.76 3.88
C ASP A 334 -15.09 4.82 3.01
N GLY A 335 -15.04 3.50 3.25
CA GLY A 335 -15.73 2.48 2.44
C GLY A 335 -15.12 2.27 1.05
N TYR A 336 -13.88 2.72 0.84
CA TYR A 336 -13.16 2.56 -0.43
C TYR A 336 -12.45 1.19 -0.50
N THR A 337 -12.29 0.70 -1.72
CA THR A 337 -11.44 -0.48 -1.96
C THR A 337 -9.99 -0.09 -1.72
N GLN A 338 -9.35 -0.76 -0.76
CA GLN A 338 -7.97 -0.54 -0.37
C GLN A 338 -7.15 -1.79 -0.60
N LEU A 339 -6.09 -1.67 -1.40
CA LEU A 339 -5.13 -2.71 -1.73
C LEU A 339 -3.72 -2.23 -1.37
N SER A 340 -2.75 -3.14 -1.30
CA SER A 340 -1.37 -2.74 -1.07
C SER A 340 -0.35 -3.74 -1.64
N GLY A 341 0.74 -3.19 -2.16
CA GLY A 341 2.04 -3.85 -2.21
C GLY A 341 2.90 -3.34 -1.04
N MET A 342 4.07 -2.78 -1.36
CA MET A 342 4.84 -1.92 -0.44
C MET A 342 4.22 -0.53 -0.27
N GLU A 343 3.39 -0.12 -1.24
CA GLU A 343 2.67 1.15 -1.26
C GLU A 343 1.15 0.90 -1.36
N PRO A 344 0.33 1.84 -0.85
CA PRO A 344 -1.12 1.70 -0.89
C PRO A 344 -1.68 2.00 -2.29
N LEU A 345 -2.71 1.27 -2.69
CA LEU A 345 -3.59 1.62 -3.82
C LEU A 345 -5.01 1.75 -3.29
N ILE A 346 -5.52 2.98 -3.27
CA ILE A 346 -6.88 3.30 -2.82
C ILE A 346 -7.72 3.70 -4.02
N ILE A 347 -8.79 2.96 -4.28
CA ILE A 347 -9.72 3.23 -5.38
C ILE A 347 -10.82 4.16 -4.86
N ARG A 348 -10.65 5.45 -5.11
CA ARG A 348 -11.56 6.53 -4.72
C ARG A 348 -12.63 6.77 -5.80
N PRO A 349 -13.74 7.48 -5.49
CA PRO A 349 -14.79 7.77 -6.47
C PRO A 349 -14.31 8.61 -7.68
N ASP A 350 -13.28 9.42 -7.49
CA ASP A 350 -12.60 10.22 -8.52
C ASP A 350 -11.41 9.49 -9.16
N SER A 351 -11.13 8.25 -8.75
CA SER A 351 -10.11 7.43 -9.40
C SER A 351 -10.55 7.06 -10.80
N ASN A 352 -9.63 7.21 -11.74
CA ASN A 352 -9.82 6.70 -13.08
C ASN A 352 -9.75 5.17 -13.11
N PHE A 353 -10.09 4.59 -14.26
CA PHE A 353 -10.06 3.16 -14.50
C PHE A 353 -8.72 2.53 -14.10
N VAL A 354 -8.79 1.47 -13.28
CA VAL A 354 -7.59 0.78 -12.75
C VAL A 354 -7.11 -0.28 -13.73
N ASN A 355 -5.88 -0.15 -14.21
CA ASN A 355 -5.28 -1.05 -15.17
C ASN A 355 -4.58 -2.22 -14.46
N ILE A 356 -5.04 -3.44 -14.71
CA ILE A 356 -4.41 -4.67 -14.21
C ILE A 356 -3.58 -5.27 -15.36
N GLY A 357 -2.26 -5.39 -15.17
CA GLY A 357 -1.34 -5.86 -16.20
C GLY A 357 -1.46 -7.37 -16.47
N GLU A 358 -1.81 -7.76 -17.71
CA GLU A 358 -2.11 -9.14 -18.12
C GLU A 358 -0.90 -10.00 -18.58
N ARG A 359 0.30 -9.43 -18.74
CA ARG A 359 1.40 -10.06 -19.49
C ARG A 359 2.20 -11.09 -18.70
N THR A 360 2.07 -11.10 -17.37
CA THR A 360 2.66 -12.07 -16.44
C THR A 360 1.81 -13.34 -16.35
N ASN A 361 1.40 -13.83 -17.52
CA ASN A 361 0.47 -14.94 -17.67
C ASN A 361 1.05 -16.00 -18.63
N VAL A 362 1.27 -17.21 -18.14
CA VAL A 362 1.86 -18.31 -18.92
C VAL A 362 0.97 -18.73 -20.10
N THR A 363 -0.35 -18.61 -19.97
CA THR A 363 -1.29 -18.96 -21.06
C THR A 363 -1.49 -17.80 -22.05
N GLY A 364 -1.43 -16.56 -21.58
CA GLY A 364 -1.72 -15.34 -22.35
C GLY A 364 -0.51 -14.71 -23.05
N SER A 365 0.70 -14.91 -22.53
CA SER A 365 1.91 -14.18 -22.98
C SER A 365 3.00 -15.14 -23.47
N ARG A 366 3.22 -15.19 -24.78
CA ARG A 366 4.25 -16.07 -25.40
C ARG A 366 5.65 -15.82 -24.85
N ARG A 367 6.00 -14.55 -24.60
CA ARG A 367 7.32 -14.18 -24.04
C ARG A 367 7.44 -14.72 -22.61
N PHE A 368 6.46 -14.47 -21.75
CA PHE A 368 6.49 -14.90 -20.37
C PHE A 368 6.49 -16.43 -20.25
N ALA A 369 5.60 -17.10 -21.00
CA ALA A 369 5.54 -18.56 -21.07
C ALA A 369 6.89 -19.20 -21.42
N ARG A 370 7.60 -18.64 -22.40
CA ARG A 370 8.95 -19.11 -22.78
C ARG A 370 9.93 -18.93 -21.63
N LEU A 371 9.95 -17.76 -21.00
CA LEU A 371 10.90 -17.45 -19.92
C LEU A 371 10.69 -18.35 -18.70
N ILE A 372 9.44 -18.58 -18.29
CA ILE A 372 9.12 -19.50 -17.19
C ILE A 372 9.50 -20.94 -17.53
N LYS A 373 9.18 -21.42 -18.76
CA LYS A 373 9.55 -22.77 -19.22
C LYS A 373 11.06 -22.99 -19.34
N GLU A 374 11.82 -21.93 -19.61
CA GLU A 374 13.30 -21.95 -19.69
C GLU A 374 13.97 -21.64 -18.34
N ASP A 375 13.21 -21.55 -17.24
CA ASP A 375 13.71 -21.20 -15.89
C ASP A 375 14.40 -19.82 -15.79
N LYS A 376 14.12 -18.91 -16.72
CA LYS A 376 14.68 -17.55 -16.80
C LYS A 376 13.82 -16.56 -16.02
N TYR A 377 13.72 -16.76 -14.72
CA TYR A 377 12.86 -15.94 -13.84
C TYR A 377 13.32 -14.47 -13.76
N ASP A 378 14.63 -14.19 -13.82
CA ASP A 378 15.14 -12.80 -13.79
C ASP A 378 14.69 -12.01 -15.02
N GLU A 379 14.74 -12.63 -16.20
CA GLU A 379 14.18 -12.04 -17.43
C GLU A 379 12.65 -11.95 -17.40
N ALA A 380 11.99 -12.81 -16.61
CA ALA A 380 10.54 -12.77 -16.43
C ALA A 380 10.11 -11.58 -15.55
N LEU A 381 10.93 -11.17 -14.57
CA LEU A 381 10.70 -9.94 -13.78
C LEU A 381 10.66 -8.70 -14.66
N GLU A 382 11.47 -8.67 -15.73
CA GLU A 382 11.44 -7.56 -16.71
C GLU A 382 10.06 -7.45 -17.39
N VAL A 383 9.33 -8.54 -17.58
CA VAL A 383 7.95 -8.48 -18.11
C VAL A 383 7.03 -7.78 -17.11
N ALA A 384 7.17 -8.04 -15.81
CA ALA A 384 6.41 -7.36 -14.76
C ALA A 384 6.79 -5.88 -14.68
N ARG A 385 8.09 -5.55 -14.65
CA ARG A 385 8.60 -4.17 -14.61
C ARG A 385 8.08 -3.32 -15.78
N GLN A 386 8.11 -3.88 -17.00
CA GLN A 386 7.57 -3.20 -18.18
C GLN A 386 6.07 -2.88 -18.08
N GLN A 387 5.29 -3.66 -17.33
CA GLN A 387 3.88 -3.36 -17.11
C GLN A 387 3.71 -2.21 -16.11
N VAL A 388 4.51 -2.17 -15.05
CA VAL A 388 4.55 -1.05 -14.10
C VAL A 388 4.89 0.25 -14.82
N GLU A 389 5.98 0.25 -15.61
CA GLU A 389 6.38 1.39 -16.43
C GLU A 389 5.33 1.75 -17.49
N GLY A 390 4.59 0.75 -17.96
CA GLY A 390 3.46 0.90 -18.86
C GLY A 390 2.18 1.43 -18.20
N GLY A 391 2.19 1.79 -16.91
CA GLY A 391 1.05 2.36 -16.20
C GLY A 391 0.08 1.34 -15.59
N ALA A 392 0.47 0.07 -15.45
CA ALA A 392 -0.28 -0.88 -14.65
C ALA A 392 -0.24 -0.46 -13.17
N GLN A 393 -1.37 -0.59 -12.49
CA GLN A 393 -1.52 -0.29 -11.06
C GLN A 393 -1.61 -1.56 -10.22
N ILE A 394 -1.93 -2.68 -10.86
CA ILE A 394 -1.97 -4.04 -10.29
C ILE A 394 -1.31 -4.97 -11.31
N ILE A 395 -0.59 -6.00 -10.84
CA ILE A 395 0.00 -7.03 -11.70
C ILE A 395 -0.77 -8.34 -11.53
N ASP A 396 -1.31 -8.89 -12.62
CA ASP A 396 -1.94 -10.22 -12.65
C ASP A 396 -0.88 -11.29 -12.92
N VAL A 397 -0.75 -12.27 -12.03
CA VAL A 397 0.26 -13.33 -12.13
C VAL A 397 -0.44 -14.66 -12.28
N ASN A 398 -0.29 -15.29 -13.44
CA ASN A 398 -0.85 -16.60 -13.75
C ASN A 398 0.26 -17.59 -14.15
N MET A 399 0.32 -18.71 -13.42
CA MET A 399 1.28 -19.79 -13.63
C MET A 399 0.61 -21.11 -14.05
N ASP A 400 -0.62 -21.07 -14.57
CA ASP A 400 -1.34 -22.28 -14.96
C ASP A 400 -0.77 -22.85 -16.26
N GLU A 401 -0.25 -24.08 -16.18
CA GLU A 401 0.13 -24.91 -17.31
C GLU A 401 0.16 -26.38 -16.84
N GLY A 402 -0.37 -27.32 -17.63
CA GLY A 402 -0.40 -28.74 -17.32
C GLY A 402 0.98 -29.39 -17.20
N LEU A 403 2.03 -28.80 -17.77
CA LEU A 403 3.42 -29.28 -17.64
C LEU A 403 4.24 -28.55 -16.56
N LEU A 404 3.66 -27.57 -15.87
CA LEU A 404 4.34 -26.76 -14.87
C LEU A 404 3.91 -27.18 -13.46
N GLU A 405 4.87 -27.25 -12.54
CA GLU A 405 4.60 -27.29 -11.09
C GLU A 405 4.13 -25.89 -10.63
N SER A 406 2.88 -25.54 -10.93
CA SER A 406 2.39 -24.16 -10.79
C SER A 406 2.46 -23.59 -9.38
N GLU A 407 2.29 -24.41 -8.34
CA GLU A 407 2.44 -23.95 -6.95
C GLU A 407 3.87 -23.46 -6.68
N GLN A 408 4.86 -24.23 -7.15
CA GLN A 408 6.28 -23.88 -6.99
C GLN A 408 6.66 -22.68 -7.88
N ALA A 409 6.17 -22.64 -9.12
CA ALA A 409 6.44 -21.53 -10.04
C ALA A 409 5.83 -20.21 -9.54
N MET A 410 4.60 -20.26 -9.02
CA MET A 410 3.92 -19.11 -8.39
C MET A 410 4.73 -18.61 -7.19
N THR A 411 5.06 -19.52 -6.26
CA THR A 411 5.85 -19.20 -5.06
C THR A 411 7.20 -18.57 -5.43
N ARG A 412 7.94 -19.19 -6.37
CA ARG A 412 9.25 -18.71 -6.80
C ARG A 412 9.17 -17.31 -7.43
N PHE A 413 8.23 -17.09 -8.33
CA PHE A 413 8.10 -15.80 -9.01
C PHE A 413 7.64 -14.69 -8.08
N LEU A 414 6.69 -14.95 -7.17
CA LEU A 414 6.24 -13.96 -6.20
C LEU A 414 7.33 -13.61 -5.17
N ASN A 415 8.11 -14.59 -4.72
CA ASN A 415 9.27 -14.32 -3.84
C ASN A 415 10.31 -13.43 -4.52
N LEU A 416 10.50 -13.58 -5.84
CA LEU A 416 11.39 -12.72 -6.63
C LEU A 416 10.79 -11.33 -6.84
N ILE A 417 9.48 -11.22 -7.12
CA ILE A 417 8.79 -9.93 -7.19
C ILE A 417 8.97 -9.14 -5.89
N ALA A 418 8.86 -9.80 -4.73
CA ALA A 418 9.04 -9.17 -3.43
C ALA A 418 10.46 -8.57 -3.22
N SER A 419 11.46 -9.04 -3.97
CA SER A 419 12.83 -8.52 -3.95
C SER A 419 13.06 -7.35 -4.91
N GLU A 420 12.08 -6.98 -5.75
CA GLU A 420 12.16 -5.90 -6.73
C GLU A 420 11.22 -4.75 -6.32
N PRO A 421 11.71 -3.69 -5.65
CA PRO A 421 10.87 -2.61 -5.09
C PRO A 421 9.94 -1.93 -6.11
N ASP A 422 10.42 -1.74 -7.35
CA ASP A 422 9.64 -1.12 -8.42
C ASP A 422 8.37 -1.91 -8.78
N ILE A 423 8.42 -3.23 -8.61
CA ILE A 423 7.30 -4.14 -8.84
C ILE A 423 6.51 -4.32 -7.54
N ALA A 424 7.21 -4.61 -6.43
CA ALA A 424 6.62 -4.91 -5.13
C ALA A 424 5.81 -3.76 -4.54
N ARG A 425 6.01 -2.51 -4.98
CA ARG A 425 5.16 -1.37 -4.60
C ARG A 425 3.70 -1.55 -4.99
N LEU A 426 3.41 -2.27 -6.09
CA LEU A 426 2.04 -2.49 -6.55
C LEU A 426 1.38 -3.71 -5.89
N PRO A 427 0.06 -3.71 -5.71
CA PRO A 427 -0.68 -4.93 -5.36
C PRO A 427 -0.57 -6.00 -6.46
N ILE A 428 -0.62 -7.26 -6.02
CA ILE A 428 -0.59 -8.43 -6.91
C ILE A 428 -1.97 -9.11 -6.94
N MET A 429 -2.42 -9.44 -8.14
CA MET A 429 -3.56 -10.32 -8.39
C MET A 429 -3.02 -11.74 -8.67
N VAL A 430 -3.31 -12.68 -7.78
CA VAL A 430 -2.90 -14.09 -7.91
C VAL A 430 -3.94 -14.81 -8.74
N ASP A 431 -3.56 -15.20 -9.96
CA ASP A 431 -4.45 -15.82 -10.93
C ASP A 431 -4.19 -17.33 -11.10
N SER A 432 -5.21 -18.14 -10.82
CA SER A 432 -5.22 -19.57 -11.14
C SER A 432 -6.64 -20.16 -11.11
N SER A 433 -6.84 -21.16 -11.96
CA SER A 433 -8.00 -22.05 -11.94
C SER A 433 -7.99 -23.05 -10.77
N ARG A 434 -6.85 -23.22 -10.08
CA ARG A 434 -6.66 -24.11 -8.93
C ARG A 434 -6.47 -23.30 -7.65
N PHE A 435 -7.35 -23.52 -6.68
CA PHE A 435 -7.29 -22.81 -5.40
C PHE A 435 -5.98 -23.08 -4.62
N SER A 436 -5.35 -24.25 -4.78
CA SER A 436 -4.07 -24.55 -4.13
C SER A 436 -2.93 -23.63 -4.62
N VAL A 437 -2.94 -23.25 -5.90
CA VAL A 437 -1.98 -22.28 -6.47
C VAL A 437 -2.26 -20.86 -5.96
N ILE A 438 -3.55 -20.49 -5.85
CA ILE A 438 -3.97 -19.23 -5.21
C ILE A 438 -3.44 -19.17 -3.78
N GLU A 439 -3.66 -20.22 -3.00
CA GLU A 439 -3.22 -20.31 -1.61
C GLU A 439 -1.70 -20.24 -1.47
N ALA A 440 -0.95 -20.94 -2.34
CA ALA A 440 0.50 -20.83 -2.41
C ALA A 440 0.96 -19.40 -2.71
N GLY A 441 0.26 -18.69 -3.61
CA GLY A 441 0.55 -17.30 -3.93
C GLY A 441 0.25 -16.34 -2.78
N LEU A 442 -0.91 -16.47 -2.13
CA LEU A 442 -1.30 -15.63 -0.98
C LEU A 442 -0.31 -15.72 0.19
N LYS A 443 0.27 -16.90 0.41
CA LYS A 443 1.33 -17.15 1.40
C LYS A 443 2.64 -16.40 1.11
N CYS A 444 2.78 -15.80 -0.08
CA CYS A 444 3.94 -15.00 -0.48
C CYS A 444 3.65 -13.49 -0.47
N LEU A 445 2.41 -13.06 -0.28
CA LEU A 445 2.00 -11.65 -0.39
C LEU A 445 2.01 -10.94 0.96
N GLN A 446 3.01 -10.09 1.16
CA GLN A 446 3.09 -9.18 2.32
C GLN A 446 1.92 -8.17 2.35
N GLY A 447 1.56 -7.62 1.19
CA GLY A 447 0.47 -6.66 1.04
C GLY A 447 -0.92 -7.29 0.97
N LYS A 448 -1.95 -6.44 0.80
CA LYS A 448 -3.31 -6.84 0.46
C LYS A 448 -3.45 -6.95 -1.06
N GLY A 449 -3.29 -8.19 -1.55
CA GLY A 449 -3.48 -8.55 -2.95
C GLY A 449 -4.93 -8.92 -3.29
N ILE A 450 -5.11 -9.46 -4.49
CA ILE A 450 -6.40 -9.91 -5.03
C ILE A 450 -6.32 -11.39 -5.41
N VAL A 451 -7.36 -12.15 -5.10
CA VAL A 451 -7.55 -13.51 -5.61
C VAL A 451 -8.32 -13.49 -6.92
N ASN A 452 -7.74 -14.07 -7.97
CA ASN A 452 -8.38 -14.28 -9.28
C ASN A 452 -8.40 -15.80 -9.59
N SER A 453 -9.49 -16.51 -9.42
CA SER A 453 -10.80 -16.10 -8.93
C SER A 453 -11.47 -17.27 -8.20
N ILE A 454 -12.58 -16.98 -7.53
CA ILE A 454 -13.49 -18.01 -7.01
C ILE A 454 -14.85 -17.91 -7.73
N SER A 455 -15.66 -18.96 -7.67
CA SER A 455 -17.00 -18.96 -8.29
C SER A 455 -17.91 -20.02 -7.67
N LEU A 456 -19.19 -20.01 -8.03
CA LEU A 456 -20.20 -20.95 -7.56
C LEU A 456 -20.24 -22.26 -8.37
N LYS A 457 -19.31 -22.46 -9.33
CA LYS A 457 -19.26 -23.62 -10.24
C LYS A 457 -19.31 -24.99 -9.53
N GLU A 458 -18.69 -25.07 -8.36
CA GLU A 458 -18.58 -26.29 -7.54
C GLU A 458 -19.58 -26.29 -6.37
N GLY A 459 -20.54 -25.37 -6.41
CA GLY A 459 -21.56 -25.19 -5.39
C GLY A 459 -21.16 -24.26 -4.24
N GLU A 460 -22.17 -23.88 -3.46
CA GLU A 460 -22.03 -22.90 -2.38
C GLU A 460 -21.06 -23.32 -1.27
N ALA A 461 -20.96 -24.62 -0.94
CA ALA A 461 -20.12 -25.09 0.15
C ALA A 461 -18.63 -24.83 -0.09
N ILE A 462 -18.15 -25.14 -1.31
CA ILE A 462 -16.75 -24.91 -1.71
C ILE A 462 -16.49 -23.41 -1.84
N PHE A 463 -17.42 -22.65 -2.42
CA PHE A 463 -17.33 -21.19 -2.50
C PHE A 463 -17.19 -20.54 -1.12
N LEU A 464 -17.97 -20.98 -0.12
CA LEU A 464 -17.87 -20.52 1.27
C LEU A 464 -16.52 -20.87 1.91
N GLU A 465 -16.02 -22.09 1.72
CA GLU A 465 -14.72 -22.51 2.26
C GLU A 465 -13.60 -21.62 1.70
N GLN A 466 -13.58 -21.46 0.37
CA GLN A 466 -12.58 -20.64 -0.31
C GLN A 466 -12.68 -19.18 0.14
N ALA A 467 -13.89 -18.59 0.17
CA ALA A 467 -14.09 -17.22 0.61
C ALA A 467 -13.63 -16.97 2.06
N LYS A 468 -13.86 -17.92 2.98
CA LYS A 468 -13.34 -17.84 4.36
C LYS A 468 -11.81 -17.83 4.38
N LYS A 469 -11.14 -18.69 3.61
CA LYS A 469 -9.68 -18.69 3.49
C LYS A 469 -9.17 -17.36 2.93
N VAL A 470 -9.77 -16.85 1.84
CA VAL A 470 -9.39 -15.56 1.25
C VAL A 470 -9.51 -14.42 2.25
N LYS A 471 -10.61 -14.37 3.01
CA LYS A 471 -10.81 -13.39 4.09
C LYS A 471 -9.72 -13.49 5.16
N ARG A 472 -9.39 -14.71 5.59
CA ARG A 472 -8.35 -14.98 6.61
C ARG A 472 -6.95 -14.59 6.14
N TYR A 473 -6.64 -14.75 4.85
CA TYR A 473 -5.40 -14.22 4.26
C TYR A 473 -5.40 -12.70 4.09
N GLY A 474 -6.55 -12.04 4.25
CA GLY A 474 -6.70 -10.60 4.13
C GLY A 474 -6.60 -10.08 2.69
N ALA A 475 -7.06 -10.85 1.70
CA ALA A 475 -7.06 -10.45 0.30
C ALA A 475 -8.45 -10.03 -0.19
N ALA A 476 -8.49 -9.17 -1.21
CA ALA A 476 -9.71 -8.93 -1.99
C ALA A 476 -9.97 -10.12 -2.93
N VAL A 477 -11.18 -10.21 -3.50
CA VAL A 477 -11.59 -11.39 -4.27
C VAL A 477 -12.31 -11.03 -5.56
N VAL A 478 -11.85 -11.63 -6.66
CA VAL A 478 -12.59 -11.68 -7.93
C VAL A 478 -13.54 -12.87 -7.90
N VAL A 479 -14.82 -12.60 -8.11
CA VAL A 479 -15.88 -13.59 -8.23
C VAL A 479 -16.37 -13.63 -9.67
N MET A 480 -16.10 -14.74 -10.36
CA MET A 480 -16.60 -14.93 -11.72
C MET A 480 -18.10 -15.24 -11.71
N ALA A 481 -18.82 -14.72 -12.70
CA ALA A 481 -20.21 -15.06 -12.97
C ALA A 481 -20.33 -16.48 -13.56
N PHE A 482 -20.00 -17.49 -12.74
CA PHE A 482 -20.03 -18.91 -13.07
C PHE A 482 -20.63 -19.65 -11.87
N ASP A 483 -21.74 -20.36 -12.10
CA ASP A 483 -22.42 -21.18 -11.09
C ASP A 483 -22.51 -22.65 -11.54
N GLU A 484 -23.30 -23.45 -10.82
CA GLU A 484 -23.51 -24.87 -11.07
C GLU A 484 -24.11 -25.18 -12.46
N GLU A 485 -24.74 -24.19 -13.11
CA GLU A 485 -25.34 -24.30 -14.44
C GLU A 485 -24.42 -23.79 -15.57
N GLY A 486 -23.19 -23.36 -15.25
CA GLY A 486 -22.21 -22.89 -16.24
C GLY A 486 -21.85 -21.42 -16.14
N GLN A 487 -21.13 -20.94 -17.14
CA GLN A 487 -20.79 -19.52 -17.26
C GLN A 487 -22.02 -18.71 -17.69
N ALA A 488 -22.22 -17.54 -17.08
CA ALA A 488 -23.32 -16.65 -17.45
C ALA A 488 -23.03 -15.93 -18.77
N ASP A 489 -23.76 -16.31 -19.81
CA ASP A 489 -23.73 -15.78 -21.18
C ASP A 489 -24.76 -14.67 -21.42
N THR A 490 -25.89 -14.67 -20.70
CA THR A 490 -26.94 -13.64 -20.77
C THR A 490 -26.80 -12.57 -19.68
N MET A 491 -27.38 -11.39 -19.90
CA MET A 491 -27.36 -10.29 -18.93
C MET A 491 -28.00 -10.70 -17.60
N GLU A 492 -29.17 -11.32 -17.65
CA GLU A 492 -29.96 -11.71 -16.48
C GLU A 492 -29.18 -12.70 -15.61
N ARG A 493 -28.54 -13.70 -16.23
CA ARG A 493 -27.71 -14.68 -15.51
C ARG A 493 -26.49 -14.02 -14.88
N LYS A 494 -25.81 -13.10 -15.57
CA LYS A 494 -24.65 -12.37 -15.01
C LYS A 494 -25.04 -11.65 -13.72
N VAL A 495 -26.15 -10.90 -13.76
CA VAL A 495 -26.66 -10.15 -12.59
C VAL A 495 -27.08 -11.09 -11.46
N GLN A 496 -27.84 -12.15 -11.77
CA GLN A 496 -28.34 -13.11 -10.79
C GLN A 496 -27.21 -13.80 -10.02
N ILE A 497 -26.18 -14.28 -10.71
CA ILE A 497 -25.03 -14.96 -10.06
C ILE A 497 -24.27 -13.99 -9.17
N CYS A 498 -23.98 -12.78 -9.65
CA CYS A 498 -23.29 -11.76 -8.86
C CYS A 498 -24.08 -11.37 -7.59
N GLN A 499 -25.41 -11.23 -7.68
CA GLN A 499 -26.26 -10.94 -6.51
C GLN A 499 -26.25 -12.10 -5.50
N ARG A 500 -26.37 -13.34 -5.97
CA ARG A 500 -26.29 -14.53 -5.12
C ARG A 500 -24.94 -14.59 -4.39
N ALA A 501 -23.85 -14.41 -5.11
CA ALA A 501 -22.52 -14.40 -4.53
C ALA A 501 -22.31 -13.25 -3.54
N TYR A 502 -22.81 -12.04 -3.84
CA TYR A 502 -22.76 -10.88 -2.94
C TYR A 502 -23.43 -11.18 -1.60
N GLN A 503 -24.66 -11.72 -1.62
CA GLN A 503 -25.39 -12.10 -0.41
C GLN A 503 -24.62 -13.13 0.41
N ILE A 504 -24.08 -14.17 -0.24
CA ILE A 504 -23.29 -15.20 0.45
C ILE A 504 -22.05 -14.59 1.12
N LEU A 505 -21.28 -13.77 0.39
CA LEU A 505 -20.04 -13.17 0.91
C LEU A 505 -20.31 -12.17 2.04
N VAL A 506 -21.26 -11.26 1.86
CA VAL A 506 -21.54 -10.21 2.85
C VAL A 506 -22.25 -10.79 4.08
N GLU A 507 -23.30 -11.59 3.89
CA GLU A 507 -24.15 -12.04 5.00
C GLU A 507 -23.61 -13.28 5.72
N LYS A 508 -23.02 -14.25 5.01
CA LYS A 508 -22.57 -15.52 5.61
C LYS A 508 -21.08 -15.54 5.97
N VAL A 509 -20.23 -14.90 5.16
CA VAL A 509 -18.77 -14.84 5.40
C VAL A 509 -18.38 -13.57 6.18
N GLY A 510 -19.20 -12.52 6.12
CA GLY A 510 -18.87 -11.21 6.68
C GLY A 510 -17.73 -10.54 5.93
N PHE A 511 -17.69 -10.73 4.61
CA PHE A 511 -16.74 -10.07 3.72
C PHE A 511 -17.13 -8.59 3.57
N LYS A 512 -16.16 -7.68 3.53
CA LYS A 512 -16.41 -6.27 3.25
C LYS A 512 -16.83 -6.12 1.79
N ALA A 513 -17.89 -5.36 1.52
CA ALA A 513 -18.41 -5.23 0.16
C ALA A 513 -17.39 -4.57 -0.78
N GLU A 514 -16.59 -3.64 -0.28
CA GLU A 514 -15.51 -2.97 -1.00
C GLU A 514 -14.35 -3.90 -1.42
N ASP A 515 -14.23 -5.10 -0.84
CA ASP A 515 -13.22 -6.10 -1.19
C ASP A 515 -13.71 -7.14 -2.22
N ILE A 516 -14.97 -7.01 -2.67
CA ILE A 516 -15.58 -7.89 -3.67
C ILE A 516 -15.45 -7.24 -5.05
N ILE A 517 -14.85 -7.97 -5.98
CA ILE A 517 -14.75 -7.61 -7.39
C ILE A 517 -15.53 -8.66 -8.19
N PHE A 518 -16.53 -8.25 -8.96
CA PHE A 518 -17.22 -9.16 -9.88
C PHE A 518 -16.56 -9.16 -11.24
N ASP A 519 -16.42 -10.36 -11.83
CA ASP A 519 -16.16 -10.54 -13.27
C ASP A 519 -17.42 -11.12 -13.92
N PRO A 520 -18.24 -10.30 -14.58
CA PRO A 520 -19.42 -10.76 -15.32
C PRO A 520 -19.11 -11.58 -16.57
N ASN A 521 -17.85 -11.96 -16.82
CA ASN A 521 -17.31 -12.63 -18.02
C ASN A 521 -17.41 -11.78 -19.29
N ILE A 522 -16.26 -11.29 -19.77
CA ILE A 522 -16.11 -10.72 -21.12
C ILE A 522 -15.88 -11.88 -22.10
N PHE A 523 -16.80 -12.04 -23.06
CA PHE A 523 -16.71 -13.05 -24.12
C PHE A 523 -16.28 -12.45 -25.46
N ALA A 524 -15.77 -13.32 -26.34
CA ALA A 524 -15.42 -12.95 -27.70
C ALA A 524 -16.68 -12.62 -28.52
N ILE A 525 -16.61 -11.51 -29.27
CA ILE A 525 -17.61 -11.09 -30.26
C ILE A 525 -17.03 -11.20 -31.67
N ALA A 526 -17.86 -10.95 -32.69
CA ALA A 526 -17.47 -11.11 -34.10
C ALA A 526 -16.91 -12.51 -34.42
N THR A 527 -17.49 -13.54 -33.82
CA THR A 527 -17.08 -14.95 -34.04
C THR A 527 -17.73 -15.58 -35.27
N GLY A 528 -18.72 -14.90 -35.88
CA GLY A 528 -19.57 -15.45 -36.93
C GLY A 528 -20.75 -16.30 -36.40
N ILE A 529 -20.97 -16.32 -35.08
CA ILE A 529 -22.09 -17.00 -34.42
C ILE A 529 -23.05 -15.91 -33.92
N GLU A 530 -24.30 -15.93 -34.38
CA GLU A 530 -25.29 -14.86 -34.12
C GLU A 530 -25.55 -14.65 -32.62
N GLU A 531 -25.58 -15.74 -31.85
CA GLU A 531 -25.78 -15.73 -30.41
C GLU A 531 -24.70 -14.93 -29.66
N HIS A 532 -23.50 -14.80 -30.25
CA HIS A 532 -22.37 -14.11 -29.61
C HIS A 532 -22.37 -12.60 -29.86
N ASN A 533 -23.15 -12.10 -30.83
CA ASN A 533 -23.12 -10.70 -31.25
C ASN A 533 -23.44 -9.75 -30.07
N ARG A 534 -24.35 -10.16 -29.19
CA ARG A 534 -24.85 -9.32 -28.08
C ARG A 534 -24.05 -9.44 -26.79
N TYR A 535 -22.99 -10.25 -26.73
CA TYR A 535 -22.25 -10.48 -25.48
C TYR A 535 -21.64 -9.19 -24.89
N ALA A 536 -21.13 -8.28 -25.73
CA ALA A 536 -20.60 -7.00 -25.25
C ALA A 536 -21.71 -6.11 -24.64
N ILE A 537 -22.89 -6.07 -25.26
CA ILE A 537 -24.06 -5.36 -24.73
C ILE A 537 -24.49 -5.97 -23.39
N TYR A 538 -24.56 -7.30 -23.29
CA TYR A 538 -24.94 -7.99 -22.07
C TYR A 538 -23.97 -7.70 -20.92
N TYR A 539 -22.66 -7.63 -21.20
CA TYR A 539 -21.68 -7.23 -20.20
C TYR A 539 -21.91 -5.78 -19.74
N ILE A 540 -21.98 -4.82 -20.66
CA ILE A 540 -22.12 -3.39 -20.34
C ILE A 540 -23.41 -3.12 -19.55
N GLU A 541 -24.52 -3.80 -19.89
CA GLU A 541 -25.77 -3.63 -19.16
C GLU A 541 -25.77 -4.36 -17.80
N ALA A 542 -25.17 -5.54 -17.71
CA ALA A 542 -24.99 -6.23 -16.43
C ALA A 542 -24.14 -5.39 -15.47
N VAL A 543 -23.10 -4.70 -15.96
CA VAL A 543 -22.29 -3.75 -15.16
C VAL A 543 -23.19 -2.73 -14.48
N ARG A 544 -24.09 -2.06 -15.23
CA ARG A 544 -25.01 -1.04 -14.67
C ARG A 544 -25.87 -1.61 -13.55
N GLN A 545 -26.44 -2.79 -13.77
CA GLN A 545 -27.36 -3.42 -12.81
C GLN A 545 -26.63 -3.96 -11.58
N ILE A 546 -25.43 -4.54 -11.74
CA ILE A 546 -24.61 -5.01 -10.63
C ILE A 546 -24.19 -3.84 -9.75
N LYS A 547 -23.76 -2.71 -10.32
CA LYS A 547 -23.42 -1.51 -9.52
C LYS A 547 -24.60 -0.97 -8.71
N GLN A 548 -25.82 -1.13 -9.20
CA GLN A 548 -27.04 -0.72 -8.49
C GLN A 548 -27.44 -1.70 -7.38
N THR A 549 -27.23 -3.00 -7.60
CA THR A 549 -27.76 -4.05 -6.72
C THR A 549 -26.77 -4.62 -5.73
N CYS A 550 -25.46 -4.45 -5.98
CA CYS A 550 -24.36 -4.88 -5.13
C CYS A 550 -23.50 -3.68 -4.71
N PRO A 551 -24.00 -2.79 -3.81
CA PRO A 551 -23.29 -1.56 -3.45
C PRO A 551 -21.94 -1.86 -2.80
N GLY A 552 -20.94 -1.00 -3.06
CA GLY A 552 -19.56 -1.16 -2.57
C GLY A 552 -18.69 -2.05 -3.47
N ALA A 553 -19.28 -3.07 -4.10
CA ALA A 553 -18.55 -3.99 -4.98
C ALA A 553 -17.98 -3.28 -6.22
N LYS A 554 -16.87 -3.82 -6.71
CA LYS A 554 -16.19 -3.36 -7.93
C LYS A 554 -16.44 -4.34 -9.06
N ILE A 555 -16.21 -3.90 -10.29
CA ILE A 555 -16.38 -4.72 -11.50
C ILE A 555 -15.08 -4.72 -12.31
N SER A 556 -14.67 -5.92 -12.71
CA SER A 556 -13.51 -6.21 -13.55
C SER A 556 -13.88 -7.12 -14.72
N GLY A 557 -12.94 -7.33 -15.63
CA GLY A 557 -13.04 -8.31 -16.70
C GLY A 557 -11.76 -8.40 -17.54
N GLY A 558 -11.55 -9.57 -18.14
CA GLY A 558 -10.48 -9.82 -19.13
C GLY A 558 -10.78 -9.17 -20.48
N VAL A 559 -10.32 -7.93 -20.70
CA VAL A 559 -10.66 -7.12 -21.89
C VAL A 559 -10.14 -7.77 -23.18
N SER A 560 -8.97 -8.41 -23.10
CA SER A 560 -8.37 -9.13 -24.23
C SER A 560 -9.22 -10.26 -24.79
N ASN A 561 -10.18 -10.80 -24.04
CA ASN A 561 -11.11 -11.85 -24.49
C ASN A 561 -12.10 -11.34 -25.54
N LEU A 562 -12.47 -10.06 -25.49
CA LEU A 562 -13.44 -9.45 -26.40
C LEU A 562 -13.02 -9.60 -27.88
N SER A 563 -11.74 -9.41 -28.16
CA SER A 563 -11.17 -9.31 -29.51
C SER A 563 -10.44 -10.58 -29.97
N PHE A 564 -10.75 -11.73 -29.35
CA PHE A 564 -10.10 -13.00 -29.66
C PHE A 564 -10.21 -13.40 -31.14
N SER A 565 -11.33 -13.08 -31.78
CA SER A 565 -11.60 -13.33 -33.20
C SER A 565 -10.59 -12.65 -34.15
N PHE A 566 -9.93 -11.58 -33.69
CA PHE A 566 -8.99 -10.77 -34.48
C PHE A 566 -7.52 -10.97 -34.09
N ARG A 567 -7.17 -12.11 -33.45
CA ARG A 567 -5.77 -12.42 -33.11
C ARG A 567 -4.82 -12.23 -34.29
N GLY A 568 -3.74 -11.49 -34.04
CA GLY A 568 -2.73 -11.12 -35.04
C GLY A 568 -3.06 -9.87 -35.86
N ASN A 569 -4.15 -9.15 -35.56
CA ASN A 569 -4.41 -7.80 -36.06
C ASN A 569 -4.51 -6.82 -34.88
N ASP A 570 -3.38 -6.33 -34.41
CA ASP A 570 -3.34 -5.53 -33.18
C ASP A 570 -4.08 -4.18 -33.35
N VAL A 571 -4.03 -3.55 -34.53
CA VAL A 571 -4.77 -2.30 -34.81
C VAL A 571 -6.27 -2.44 -34.54
N VAL A 572 -6.91 -3.50 -35.04
CA VAL A 572 -8.34 -3.73 -34.80
C VAL A 572 -8.61 -4.09 -33.34
N ARG A 573 -7.73 -4.88 -32.71
CA ARG A 573 -7.90 -5.29 -31.30
C ARG A 573 -7.80 -4.10 -30.35
N GLU A 574 -6.81 -3.23 -30.54
CA GLU A 574 -6.61 -2.02 -29.74
C GLU A 574 -7.79 -1.06 -29.86
N ALA A 575 -8.32 -0.87 -31.08
CA ALA A 575 -9.54 -0.07 -31.30
C ALA A 575 -10.77 -0.69 -30.60
N MET A 576 -10.95 -2.01 -30.68
CA MET A 576 -12.03 -2.72 -29.97
C MET A 576 -11.93 -2.56 -28.46
N HIS A 577 -10.73 -2.73 -27.89
CA HIS A 577 -10.48 -2.59 -26.45
C HIS A 577 -10.80 -1.17 -25.97
N SER A 578 -10.29 -0.17 -26.69
CA SER A 578 -10.45 1.23 -26.33
C SER A 578 -11.91 1.68 -26.40
N SER A 579 -12.64 1.28 -27.45
CA SER A 579 -14.07 1.56 -27.59
C SER A 579 -14.91 0.86 -26.52
N PHE A 580 -14.65 -0.43 -26.29
CA PHE A 580 -15.36 -1.19 -25.25
C PHE A 580 -15.13 -0.60 -23.86
N LEU A 581 -13.87 -0.31 -23.49
CA LEU A 581 -13.52 0.26 -22.19
C LEU A 581 -14.19 1.62 -21.98
N TYR A 582 -14.18 2.50 -22.98
CA TYR A 582 -14.86 3.80 -22.89
C TYR A 582 -16.34 3.66 -22.50
N HIS A 583 -17.06 2.71 -23.10
CA HIS A 583 -18.47 2.48 -22.80
C HIS A 583 -18.71 1.68 -21.51
N ALA A 584 -17.85 0.71 -21.21
CA ALA A 584 -17.93 -0.10 -19.99
C ALA A 584 -17.61 0.72 -18.73
N VAL A 585 -16.61 1.59 -18.78
CA VAL A 585 -16.27 2.52 -17.68
C VAL A 585 -17.42 3.48 -17.43
N LYS A 586 -18.04 4.04 -18.48
CA LYS A 586 -19.24 4.86 -18.34
C LYS A 586 -20.43 4.11 -17.75
N ALA A 587 -20.51 2.80 -17.95
CA ALA A 587 -21.52 1.95 -17.31
C ALA A 587 -21.21 1.65 -15.83
N GLY A 588 -19.96 1.84 -15.39
CA GLY A 588 -19.52 1.65 -14.02
C GLY A 588 -18.46 0.56 -13.82
N MET A 589 -17.77 0.11 -14.87
CA MET A 589 -16.62 -0.78 -14.75
C MET A 589 -15.45 -0.06 -14.09
N ASP A 590 -14.92 -0.61 -13.00
CA ASP A 590 -13.95 0.07 -12.14
C ASP A 590 -12.48 -0.26 -12.53
N MET A 591 -12.24 -1.48 -13.01
CA MET A 591 -10.90 -2.00 -13.32
C MET A 591 -10.97 -3.04 -14.44
N GLY A 592 -9.83 -3.45 -15.00
CA GLY A 592 -9.81 -4.55 -15.96
C GLY A 592 -8.42 -5.10 -16.25
N ILE A 593 -8.39 -6.38 -16.62
CA ILE A 593 -7.17 -7.09 -17.01
C ILE A 593 -6.89 -6.76 -18.47
N VAL A 594 -5.82 -5.98 -18.68
CA VAL A 594 -5.48 -5.33 -19.94
C VAL A 594 -3.99 -5.40 -20.22
N ASN A 595 -3.63 -5.34 -21.50
CA ASN A 595 -2.28 -4.94 -21.87
C ASN A 595 -2.19 -3.40 -21.81
N ALA A 596 -1.84 -2.89 -20.63
CA ALA A 596 -1.78 -1.46 -20.34
C ALA A 596 -1.08 -0.63 -21.45
N GLY A 597 0.01 -1.13 -22.01
CA GLY A 597 0.78 -0.43 -23.05
C GLY A 597 0.14 -0.36 -24.44
N MET A 598 -0.90 -1.15 -24.72
CA MET A 598 -1.56 -1.26 -26.04
C MET A 598 -2.90 -0.52 -26.14
N ILE A 599 -3.38 0.12 -25.09
CA ILE A 599 -4.64 0.86 -25.17
C ILE A 599 -4.43 2.13 -26.00
N GLU A 600 -5.27 2.38 -27.01
CA GLU A 600 -5.26 3.58 -27.86
C GLU A 600 -6.23 4.65 -27.33
N VAL A 601 -5.94 5.93 -27.58
CA VAL A 601 -6.79 7.04 -27.14
C VAL A 601 -8.08 7.00 -27.94
N TYR A 602 -9.23 6.96 -27.28
CA TYR A 602 -10.52 6.72 -27.94
C TYR A 602 -10.81 7.74 -29.07
N GLU A 603 -10.47 9.03 -28.88
CA GLU A 603 -10.70 10.07 -29.89
C GLU A 603 -9.82 9.95 -31.13
N GLU A 604 -8.70 9.26 -30.98
CA GLU A 604 -7.68 9.14 -31.99
C GLU A 604 -7.86 7.90 -32.88
N ILE A 605 -8.83 7.04 -32.54
CA ILE A 605 -9.20 5.89 -33.37
C ILE A 605 -9.77 6.44 -34.69
N PRO A 606 -9.29 5.98 -35.86
CA PRO A 606 -9.82 6.43 -37.15
C PRO A 606 -11.34 6.26 -37.21
N LYS A 607 -12.06 7.33 -37.60
CA LYS A 607 -13.54 7.38 -37.52
C LYS A 607 -14.24 6.23 -38.25
N ASP A 608 -13.69 5.80 -39.38
CA ASP A 608 -14.23 4.67 -40.14
C ASP A 608 -14.06 3.34 -39.38
N LEU A 609 -12.89 3.11 -38.78
CA LEU A 609 -12.63 1.94 -37.95
C LEU A 609 -13.46 1.97 -36.66
N LEU A 610 -13.56 3.12 -35.99
CA LEU A 610 -14.35 3.29 -34.77
C LEU A 610 -15.82 2.95 -35.03
N LYS A 611 -16.37 3.40 -36.17
CA LYS A 611 -17.73 3.07 -36.57
C LYS A 611 -17.91 1.56 -36.72
N LEU A 612 -17.04 0.88 -37.46
CA LEU A 612 -17.11 -0.58 -37.66
C LEU A 612 -17.00 -1.34 -36.32
N VAL A 613 -16.09 -0.89 -35.44
CA VAL A 613 -15.92 -1.46 -34.11
C VAL A 613 -17.17 -1.28 -33.26
N GLU A 614 -17.76 -0.08 -33.23
CA GLU A 614 -18.98 0.17 -32.48
C GLU A 614 -20.20 -0.54 -33.05
N ASP A 615 -20.28 -0.69 -34.38
CA ASP A 615 -21.35 -1.45 -35.02
C ASP A 615 -21.32 -2.92 -34.57
N VAL A 616 -20.13 -3.50 -34.35
CA VAL A 616 -19.94 -4.84 -33.76
C VAL A 616 -20.22 -4.88 -32.25
N ILE A 617 -19.68 -3.93 -31.46
CA ILE A 617 -19.87 -3.92 -29.99
C ILE A 617 -21.35 -3.76 -29.62
N PHE A 618 -22.10 -2.97 -30.38
CA PHE A 618 -23.51 -2.65 -30.11
C PHE A 618 -24.50 -3.37 -31.02
N ASP A 619 -24.03 -4.31 -31.85
CA ASP A 619 -24.89 -5.10 -32.75
C ASP A 619 -25.85 -4.21 -33.57
N ARG A 620 -25.31 -3.11 -34.14
CA ARG A 620 -26.11 -2.05 -34.78
C ARG A 620 -26.63 -2.44 -36.17
N THR A 621 -25.87 -3.27 -36.88
CA THR A 621 -26.23 -3.77 -38.21
C THR A 621 -26.02 -5.27 -38.30
N SER A 622 -26.84 -5.95 -39.10
CA SER A 622 -26.76 -7.40 -39.27
C SER A 622 -25.47 -7.88 -39.94
N ASP A 623 -24.78 -7.00 -40.66
CA ASP A 623 -23.53 -7.26 -41.39
C ASP A 623 -22.27 -6.76 -40.65
N ALA A 624 -22.40 -6.26 -39.42
CA ALA A 624 -21.29 -5.62 -38.69
C ALA A 624 -20.04 -6.52 -38.56
N THR A 625 -20.24 -7.80 -38.22
CA THR A 625 -19.15 -8.80 -38.12
C THR A 625 -18.43 -9.00 -39.46
N GLU A 626 -19.18 -9.12 -40.56
CA GLU A 626 -18.61 -9.30 -41.90
C GLU A 626 -17.84 -8.03 -42.33
N ALA A 627 -18.41 -6.85 -42.10
CA ALA A 627 -17.79 -5.58 -42.45
C ALA A 627 -16.47 -5.34 -41.72
N LEU A 628 -16.42 -5.57 -40.40
CA LEU A 628 -15.18 -5.45 -39.63
C LEU A 628 -14.15 -6.50 -40.02
N THR A 629 -14.57 -7.73 -40.33
CA THR A 629 -13.68 -8.80 -40.79
C THR A 629 -13.06 -8.48 -42.15
N GLN A 630 -13.86 -7.99 -43.11
CA GLN A 630 -13.35 -7.54 -44.41
C GLN A 630 -12.35 -6.40 -44.24
N TYR A 631 -12.65 -5.41 -43.38
CA TYR A 631 -11.71 -4.33 -43.07
C TYR A 631 -10.40 -4.87 -42.46
N ALA A 632 -10.49 -5.80 -41.51
CA ALA A 632 -9.32 -6.43 -40.91
C ALA A 632 -8.46 -7.21 -41.92
N GLU A 633 -9.07 -7.82 -42.94
CA GLU A 633 -8.36 -8.48 -44.03
C GLU A 633 -7.63 -7.49 -44.93
N THR A 634 -8.19 -6.30 -45.19
CA THR A 634 -7.47 -5.26 -45.96
C THR A 634 -6.20 -4.77 -45.26
N ILE A 635 -6.19 -4.81 -43.92
CA ILE A 635 -5.01 -4.49 -43.10
C ILE A 635 -4.01 -5.66 -43.14
N LYS A 636 -4.47 -6.92 -43.07
CA LYS A 636 -3.58 -8.11 -43.13
C LYS A 636 -2.98 -8.36 -44.52
N GLY A 637 -3.73 -8.12 -45.59
CA GLY A 637 -3.36 -8.42 -46.98
C GLY A 637 -2.40 -7.40 -47.59
N ASN A 638 -2.35 -6.19 -47.04
CA ASN A 638 -1.32 -5.23 -47.33
C ASN A 638 -0.14 -5.46 -46.38
N GLY A 639 0.86 -6.21 -46.83
CA GLY A 639 2.25 -6.05 -46.36
C GLY A 639 2.82 -4.66 -46.66
N ARG A 640 1.97 -3.62 -46.79
CA ARG A 640 2.42 -2.26 -46.59
C ARG A 640 2.79 -2.21 -45.12
N LEU A 641 4.10 -2.04 -44.87
CA LEU A 641 4.53 -1.04 -43.89
C LEU A 641 3.43 0.02 -43.89
N ILE A 642 2.66 0.15 -42.80
CA ILE A 642 1.84 1.35 -42.62
C ILE A 642 2.85 2.46 -42.85
N GLU A 643 2.79 3.08 -44.04
CA GLU A 643 3.60 4.24 -44.34
C GLU A 643 3.24 5.17 -43.21
N ARG A 644 4.21 5.46 -42.34
CA ARG A 644 3.97 6.27 -41.15
C ARG A 644 3.19 7.47 -41.64
N ASP A 645 1.96 7.60 -41.17
CA ASP A 645 1.15 8.74 -41.51
C ASP A 645 1.83 9.93 -40.84
N LEU A 646 2.65 10.62 -41.62
CA LEU A 646 3.39 11.80 -41.22
C LEU A 646 2.63 13.07 -41.67
N SER A 647 1.34 12.96 -42.05
CA SER A 647 0.53 14.13 -42.40
C SER A 647 0.49 15.16 -41.26
N TRP A 648 0.46 14.70 -40.01
CA TRP A 648 0.58 15.55 -38.83
C TRP A 648 1.87 16.38 -38.80
N ARG A 649 2.95 15.96 -39.50
CA ARG A 649 4.20 16.72 -39.61
C ARG A 649 4.08 18.00 -40.45
N GLU A 650 3.05 18.10 -41.28
CA GLU A 650 2.79 19.29 -42.11
C GLU A 650 2.14 20.44 -41.31
N HIS A 651 1.72 20.18 -40.07
CA HIS A 651 1.11 21.16 -39.17
C HIS A 651 2.14 22.08 -38.49
N SER A 652 1.63 23.09 -37.76
CA SER A 652 2.49 24.00 -36.98
C SER A 652 3.26 23.27 -35.87
N VAL A 653 4.42 23.79 -35.48
CA VAL A 653 5.25 23.18 -34.41
C VAL A 653 4.47 22.98 -33.11
N GLU A 654 3.55 23.88 -32.78
CA GLU A 654 2.65 23.75 -31.64
C GLU A 654 1.71 22.54 -31.77
N GLU A 655 1.05 22.38 -32.92
CA GLU A 655 0.16 21.24 -33.19
C GLU A 655 0.95 19.93 -33.24
N ARG A 656 2.19 19.93 -33.73
CA ARG A 656 3.06 18.75 -33.74
C ARG A 656 3.48 18.32 -32.34
N ILE A 657 3.86 19.28 -31.49
CA ILE A 657 4.17 19.03 -30.08
C ILE A 657 2.94 18.50 -29.35
N ALA A 658 1.77 19.12 -29.54
CA ALA A 658 0.51 18.64 -28.95
C ALA A 658 0.17 17.22 -29.42
N HIS A 659 0.31 16.93 -30.72
CA HIS A 659 0.10 15.60 -31.28
C HIS A 659 1.06 14.57 -30.67
N ALA A 660 2.35 14.90 -30.59
CA ALA A 660 3.36 14.03 -30.00
C ALA A 660 3.09 13.75 -28.52
N LEU A 661 2.62 14.74 -27.75
CA LEU A 661 2.21 14.58 -26.36
C LEU A 661 0.97 13.67 -26.24
N VAL A 662 -0.10 13.93 -26.99
CA VAL A 662 -1.35 13.15 -26.94
C VAL A 662 -1.11 11.69 -27.35
N LYS A 663 -0.31 11.45 -28.40
CA LYS A 663 0.03 10.10 -28.88
C LYS A 663 1.19 9.43 -28.12
N GLY A 664 1.90 10.16 -27.27
CA GLY A 664 3.07 9.65 -26.54
C GLY A 664 4.27 9.31 -27.43
N LEU A 665 4.45 10.05 -28.53
CA LEU A 665 5.52 9.87 -29.51
C LEU A 665 6.78 10.66 -29.10
N THR A 666 7.86 9.94 -28.78
CA THR A 666 9.17 10.57 -28.49
C THR A 666 9.99 10.84 -29.75
N GLU A 667 9.51 10.38 -30.90
CA GLU A 667 10.18 10.57 -32.17
C GLU A 667 9.91 11.99 -32.70
N PHE A 668 10.94 12.67 -33.21
CA PHE A 668 10.93 14.07 -33.66
C PHE A 668 10.73 15.13 -32.56
N ILE A 669 10.38 14.75 -31.34
CA ILE A 669 10.06 15.72 -30.28
C ILE A 669 11.22 16.68 -29.99
N GLN A 670 12.48 16.22 -30.05
CA GLN A 670 13.64 17.10 -29.86
C GLN A 670 13.77 18.14 -30.98
N GLU A 671 13.51 17.74 -32.23
CA GLU A 671 13.55 18.64 -33.39
C GLU A 671 12.44 19.69 -33.29
N ASP A 672 11.22 19.27 -32.93
CA ASP A 672 10.10 20.20 -32.73
C ASP A 672 10.34 21.13 -31.54
N THR A 673 10.94 20.62 -30.47
CA THR A 673 11.27 21.41 -29.28
C THR A 673 12.31 22.48 -29.63
N GLU A 674 13.30 22.17 -30.47
CA GLU A 674 14.29 23.14 -30.96
C GLU A 674 13.65 24.19 -31.89
N GLU A 675 12.80 23.77 -32.82
CA GLU A 675 12.07 24.71 -33.70
C GLU A 675 11.19 25.66 -32.87
N ALA A 676 10.48 25.14 -31.88
CA ALA A 676 9.70 25.96 -30.95
C ALA A 676 10.62 26.89 -30.13
N ARG A 677 11.78 26.42 -29.65
CA ARG A 677 12.74 27.27 -28.92
C ARG A 677 13.19 28.45 -29.75
N GLN A 678 13.49 28.25 -31.02
CA GLN A 678 13.86 29.32 -31.96
C GLN A 678 12.69 30.28 -32.23
N LYS A 679 11.46 29.75 -32.33
CA LYS A 679 10.24 30.55 -32.57
C LYS A 679 9.85 31.42 -31.38
N TYR A 680 9.91 30.90 -30.16
CA TYR A 680 9.47 31.58 -28.93
C TYR A 680 10.58 32.40 -28.25
N GLY A 681 11.84 32.25 -28.70
CA GLY A 681 12.98 33.08 -28.28
C GLY A 681 13.54 32.81 -26.88
N LYS A 682 12.73 32.26 -25.97
CA LYS A 682 13.15 31.77 -24.65
C LYS A 682 12.78 30.30 -24.49
N ALA A 683 13.71 29.49 -24.01
CA ALA A 683 13.46 28.07 -23.77
C ALA A 683 12.29 27.81 -22.79
N LEU A 684 12.13 28.67 -21.78
CA LEU A 684 11.03 28.58 -20.82
C LEU A 684 9.64 28.72 -21.47
N SER A 685 9.51 29.61 -22.46
CA SER A 685 8.24 29.89 -23.12
C SER A 685 7.73 28.72 -23.97
N VAL A 686 8.61 27.80 -24.38
CA VAL A 686 8.21 26.53 -25.02
C VAL A 686 7.55 25.60 -24.01
N ILE A 687 8.02 25.60 -22.76
CA ILE A 687 7.44 24.81 -21.68
C ILE A 687 6.07 25.38 -21.31
N GLU A 688 5.99 26.68 -21.03
CA GLU A 688 4.75 27.35 -20.60
C GLU A 688 3.68 27.45 -21.69
N GLY A 689 4.08 27.45 -22.96
CA GLY A 689 3.17 27.47 -24.12
C GLY A 689 2.88 26.05 -24.65
N PRO A 690 3.45 25.67 -25.80
CA PRO A 690 3.01 24.50 -26.56
C PRO A 690 3.09 23.17 -25.79
N LEU A 691 4.08 23.01 -24.90
CA LEU A 691 4.18 21.79 -24.09
C LEU A 691 3.08 21.70 -23.02
N MET A 692 2.81 22.78 -22.30
CA MET A 692 1.71 22.82 -21.33
C MET A 692 0.34 22.77 -21.99
N ASP A 693 0.15 23.43 -23.13
CA ASP A 693 -1.09 23.34 -23.90
C ASP A 693 -1.39 21.90 -24.35
N GLY A 694 -0.38 21.17 -24.83
CA GLY A 694 -0.50 19.74 -25.14
C GLY A 694 -0.81 18.89 -23.91
N MET A 695 -0.19 19.20 -22.76
CA MET A 695 -0.48 18.51 -21.50
C MET A 695 -1.88 18.81 -20.95
N ASN A 696 -2.43 20.01 -21.20
CA ASN A 696 -3.81 20.36 -20.86
C ASN A 696 -4.81 19.49 -21.65
N ILE A 697 -4.56 19.27 -22.96
CA ILE A 697 -5.35 18.36 -23.79
C ILE A 697 -5.30 16.93 -23.23
N VAL A 698 -4.11 16.44 -22.87
CA VAL A 698 -3.92 15.13 -22.21
C VAL A 698 -4.75 15.06 -20.91
N GLY A 699 -4.72 16.12 -20.10
CA GLY A 699 -5.53 16.24 -18.88
C GLY A 699 -7.03 16.16 -19.13
N ASP A 700 -7.54 16.88 -20.13
CA ASP A 700 -8.96 16.87 -20.52
C ASP A 700 -9.40 15.48 -21.04
N LEU A 701 -8.56 14.83 -21.83
CA LEU A 701 -8.82 13.48 -22.33
C LEU A 701 -8.83 12.44 -21.21
N PHE A 702 -7.91 12.55 -20.25
CA PHE A 702 -7.85 11.68 -19.08
C PHE A 702 -9.04 11.90 -18.16
N GLY A 703 -9.39 13.16 -17.87
CA GLY A 703 -10.53 13.52 -17.02
C GLY A 703 -11.89 13.16 -17.64
N SER A 704 -12.00 13.10 -18.96
CA SER A 704 -13.21 12.66 -19.67
C SER A 704 -13.29 11.14 -19.88
N GLY A 705 -12.31 10.37 -19.40
CA GLY A 705 -12.26 8.91 -19.54
C GLY A 705 -11.98 8.42 -20.96
N LYS A 706 -11.49 9.30 -21.85
CA LYS A 706 -11.12 8.97 -23.24
C LYS A 706 -9.65 8.58 -23.38
N MET A 707 -8.86 8.88 -22.36
CA MET A 707 -7.48 8.47 -22.19
C MET A 707 -7.30 7.78 -20.83
N PHE A 708 -6.42 6.77 -20.77
CA PHE A 708 -6.12 5.96 -19.59
C PHE A 708 -4.71 6.25 -19.07
N LEU A 709 -4.43 5.88 -17.82
CA LEU A 709 -3.16 6.17 -17.15
C LEU A 709 -1.92 5.73 -17.95
N PRO A 710 -1.88 4.52 -18.58
CA PRO A 710 -0.78 4.13 -19.46
C PRO A 710 -0.43 5.13 -20.57
N GLN A 711 -1.44 5.79 -21.13
CA GLN A 711 -1.26 6.77 -22.21
C GLN A 711 -0.70 8.07 -21.65
N VAL A 712 -1.20 8.52 -20.50
CA VAL A 712 -0.68 9.68 -19.78
C VAL A 712 0.79 9.49 -19.42
N VAL A 713 1.21 8.28 -19.01
CA VAL A 713 2.61 7.97 -18.73
C VAL A 713 3.48 8.11 -20.00
N LYS A 714 2.99 7.68 -21.17
CA LYS A 714 3.69 7.90 -22.43
C LYS A 714 3.80 9.41 -22.75
N SER A 715 2.73 10.18 -22.57
CA SER A 715 2.73 11.65 -22.74
C SER A 715 3.75 12.33 -21.82
N ALA A 716 3.80 11.92 -20.55
CA ALA A 716 4.76 12.44 -19.57
C ALA A 716 6.22 12.15 -19.98
N ARG A 717 6.49 11.01 -20.62
CA ARG A 717 7.83 10.70 -21.15
C ARG A 717 8.21 11.62 -22.31
N VAL A 718 7.27 11.95 -23.20
CA VAL A 718 7.49 12.92 -24.28
C VAL A 718 7.81 14.29 -23.68
N MET A 719 6.99 14.74 -22.72
CA MET A 719 7.21 15.98 -21.97
C MET A 719 8.60 16.02 -21.32
N LYS A 720 8.99 14.96 -20.61
CA LYS A 720 10.31 14.86 -19.97
C LYS A 720 11.45 14.94 -20.98
N THR A 721 11.29 14.31 -22.15
CA THR A 721 12.29 14.35 -23.23
C THR A 721 12.47 15.78 -23.78
N SER A 722 11.38 16.50 -24.00
CA SER A 722 11.42 17.91 -24.42
C SER A 722 12.05 18.81 -23.37
N VAL A 723 11.62 18.69 -22.12
CA VAL A 723 12.15 19.52 -21.02
C VAL A 723 13.64 19.26 -20.83
N ALA A 724 14.09 18.00 -20.85
CA ALA A 724 15.51 17.65 -20.75
C ALA A 724 16.34 18.23 -21.90
N TYR A 725 15.76 18.34 -23.10
CA TYR A 725 16.40 19.00 -24.24
C TYR A 725 16.54 20.52 -24.02
N LEU A 726 15.54 21.16 -23.41
CA LEU A 726 15.53 22.60 -23.13
C LEU A 726 16.45 22.99 -21.97
N THR A 727 16.67 22.10 -20.98
CA THR A 727 17.43 22.39 -19.75
C THR A 727 18.78 23.06 -20.00
N PRO A 728 19.67 22.57 -20.90
CA PRO A 728 20.96 23.21 -21.15
C PRO A 728 20.84 24.64 -21.72
N PHE A 729 19.80 24.91 -22.51
CA PHE A 729 19.57 26.26 -23.05
C PHE A 729 19.07 27.21 -21.97
N ILE A 730 18.20 26.73 -21.09
CA ILE A 730 17.74 27.51 -19.93
C ILE A 730 18.94 27.86 -19.01
N GLU A 731 19.87 26.92 -18.81
CA GLU A 731 21.12 27.17 -18.06
C GLU A 731 22.10 28.10 -18.80
N GLN A 732 22.16 28.08 -20.13
CA GLN A 732 23.00 29.01 -20.90
C GLN A 732 22.43 30.43 -20.91
N GLU A 733 21.11 30.58 -21.00
CA GLU A 733 20.41 31.87 -20.80
C GLU A 733 20.72 32.46 -19.41
N LYS A 734 21.04 31.61 -18.41
CA LYS A 734 21.52 32.01 -17.07
C LYS A 734 22.94 32.60 -17.09
N SER A 735 23.84 32.07 -17.92
CA SER A 735 25.28 32.40 -17.92
C SER A 735 25.64 33.74 -18.56
N THR A 736 24.70 34.37 -19.28
CA THR A 736 24.87 35.69 -19.92
C THR A 736 24.50 36.86 -19.00
N SER A 737 24.10 36.57 -17.76
CA SER A 737 23.80 37.55 -16.73
C SER A 737 24.94 37.57 -15.69
N GLU A 738 25.96 38.41 -15.88
CA GLU A 738 27.10 38.52 -14.96
C GLU A 738 26.73 39.15 -13.59
N ASP A 739 27.28 38.53 -12.54
CA ASP A 739 27.49 39.00 -11.16
C ASP A 739 26.29 39.47 -10.31
N VAL A 740 25.67 38.54 -9.57
CA VAL A 740 25.02 38.89 -8.29
C VAL A 740 25.16 37.75 -7.27
N ARG A 741 25.57 38.09 -6.04
CA ARG A 741 25.38 37.25 -4.85
C ARG A 741 23.95 36.71 -4.79
N ALA A 742 23.77 35.47 -4.33
CA ALA A 742 22.44 34.89 -4.14
C ALA A 742 21.56 35.82 -3.27
N LYS A 743 20.35 36.15 -3.75
CA LYS A 743 19.38 37.03 -3.09
C LYS A 743 18.73 36.40 -1.85
N GLY A 744 18.84 35.08 -1.72
CA GLY A 744 18.31 34.25 -0.62
C GLY A 744 18.29 32.78 -1.04
N LYS A 745 18.03 31.88 -0.09
CA LYS A 745 17.94 30.42 -0.28
C LYS A 745 16.49 29.97 -0.14
N ILE A 746 15.96 29.27 -1.14
CA ILE A 746 14.56 28.82 -1.19
C ILE A 746 14.54 27.30 -1.26
N LEU A 747 13.77 26.67 -0.37
CA LEU A 747 13.49 25.24 -0.45
C LEU A 747 12.19 25.01 -1.19
N LEU A 748 12.21 24.12 -2.18
CA LEU A 748 11.03 23.70 -2.93
C LEU A 748 10.79 22.21 -2.74
N ALA A 749 9.53 21.83 -2.51
CA ALA A 749 9.12 20.45 -2.36
C ALA A 749 7.72 20.22 -2.93
N THR A 750 7.52 19.08 -3.61
CA THR A 750 6.17 18.58 -3.89
C THR A 750 5.75 17.75 -2.70
N VAL A 751 4.61 18.11 -2.10
CA VAL A 751 4.18 17.54 -0.82
C VAL A 751 3.92 16.03 -0.91
N LYS A 752 3.93 15.37 0.24
CA LYS A 752 3.65 13.94 0.36
C LYS A 752 2.34 13.56 -0.34
N GLY A 753 2.35 12.41 -1.02
CA GLY A 753 1.21 11.91 -1.79
C GLY A 753 1.14 12.45 -3.22
N ASP A 754 2.03 13.37 -3.60
CA ASP A 754 2.02 13.99 -4.92
C ASP A 754 3.36 13.84 -5.66
N VAL A 755 3.26 13.41 -6.92
CA VAL A 755 4.39 13.12 -7.82
C VAL A 755 4.58 14.20 -8.89
N HIS A 756 3.70 15.19 -8.96
CA HIS A 756 3.72 16.18 -10.03
C HIS A 756 4.64 17.34 -9.66
N ASP A 757 5.85 17.36 -10.21
CA ASP A 757 6.87 18.37 -9.93
C ASP A 757 7.18 19.33 -11.07
N ILE A 758 6.50 19.23 -12.22
CA ILE A 758 6.81 20.07 -13.39
C ILE A 758 6.74 21.55 -13.02
N GLY A 759 5.63 21.99 -12.43
CA GLY A 759 5.46 23.39 -11.99
C GLY A 759 6.52 23.81 -10.97
N LYS A 760 6.83 22.95 -9.99
CA LYS A 760 7.90 23.18 -9.01
C LYS A 760 9.26 23.35 -9.69
N ASN A 761 9.60 22.48 -10.64
CA ASN A 761 10.87 22.49 -11.35
C ASN A 761 11.00 23.77 -12.17
N ILE A 762 9.93 24.20 -12.84
CA ILE A 762 9.87 25.48 -13.56
C ILE A 762 10.11 26.64 -12.58
N VAL A 763 9.38 26.71 -11.46
CA VAL A 763 9.55 27.76 -10.44
C VAL A 763 10.97 27.77 -9.88
N GLY A 764 11.56 26.61 -9.60
CA GLY A 764 12.94 26.48 -9.16
C GLY A 764 13.92 27.02 -10.19
N VAL A 765 13.71 26.72 -11.46
CA VAL A 765 14.51 27.27 -12.56
C VAL A 765 14.34 28.80 -12.66
N VAL A 766 13.11 29.33 -12.62
CA VAL A 766 12.84 30.78 -12.70
C VAL A 766 13.43 31.54 -11.52
N LEU A 767 13.27 31.05 -10.29
CA LEU A 767 13.87 31.64 -9.10
C LEU A 767 15.39 31.55 -9.15
N GLY A 768 15.92 30.44 -9.65
CA GLY A 768 17.35 30.27 -9.94
C GLY A 768 17.88 31.25 -10.99
N CYS A 769 17.10 31.57 -12.02
CA CYS A 769 17.41 32.63 -13.00
C CYS A 769 17.37 34.03 -12.38
N ASN A 770 16.67 34.19 -11.26
CA ASN A 770 16.58 35.45 -10.50
C ASN A 770 17.63 35.57 -9.38
N ASN A 771 18.65 34.71 -9.40
CA ASN A 771 19.75 34.63 -8.42
C ASN A 771 19.31 34.21 -7.01
N TYR A 772 18.31 33.33 -6.87
CA TYR A 772 18.08 32.60 -5.61
C TYR A 772 18.82 31.25 -5.63
N GLU A 773 19.29 30.80 -4.47
CA GLU A 773 19.81 29.44 -4.28
C GLU A 773 18.63 28.50 -4.03
N ILE A 774 18.46 27.47 -4.87
CA ILE A 774 17.29 26.58 -4.79
C ILE A 774 17.71 25.22 -4.25
N ILE A 775 17.03 24.79 -3.20
CA ILE A 775 17.13 23.44 -2.65
C ILE A 775 15.85 22.70 -3.00
N ASP A 776 15.94 21.84 -4.01
CA ASP A 776 14.82 21.03 -4.45
C ASP A 776 14.84 19.66 -3.77
N LEU A 777 13.82 19.35 -2.99
CA LEU A 777 13.67 18.07 -2.30
C LEU A 777 13.00 16.98 -3.15
N GLY A 778 12.52 17.32 -4.35
CA GLY A 778 11.85 16.42 -5.27
C GLY A 778 10.37 16.23 -4.97
N VAL A 779 9.89 15.00 -5.17
CA VAL A 779 8.48 14.62 -5.07
C VAL A 779 8.16 13.77 -3.86
N MET A 780 6.87 13.69 -3.50
CA MET A 780 6.36 12.91 -2.37
C MET A 780 7.09 13.19 -1.06
N VAL A 781 7.44 14.46 -0.81
CA VAL A 781 8.32 14.84 0.29
C VAL A 781 7.51 14.98 1.58
N PRO A 782 7.81 14.23 2.66
CA PRO A 782 7.14 14.39 3.95
C PRO A 782 7.42 15.76 4.59
N ALA A 783 6.44 16.29 5.33
CA ALA A 783 6.56 17.54 6.07
C ALA A 783 7.84 17.60 6.93
N GLU A 784 8.21 16.51 7.60
CA GLU A 784 9.42 16.48 8.42
C GLU A 784 10.70 16.72 7.61
N LYS A 785 10.87 16.02 6.48
CA LYS A 785 12.05 16.21 5.61
C LYS A 785 12.14 17.64 5.07
N ILE A 786 11.00 18.25 4.76
CA ILE A 786 10.90 19.66 4.36
C ILE A 786 11.44 20.56 5.48
N LEU A 787 10.92 20.41 6.70
CA LEU A 787 11.26 21.27 7.83
C LEU A 787 12.68 21.03 8.36
N ASP A 788 13.13 19.78 8.43
CA ASP A 788 14.49 19.43 8.85
C ASP A 788 15.53 19.98 7.88
N THR A 789 15.28 19.85 6.58
CA THR A 789 16.18 20.42 5.57
C THR A 789 16.14 21.94 5.61
N ALA A 790 14.97 22.55 5.81
CA ALA A 790 14.84 24.00 5.93
C ALA A 790 15.66 24.57 7.10
N GLU A 791 15.63 23.91 8.26
CA GLU A 791 16.46 24.27 9.42
C GLU A 791 17.95 24.04 9.17
N LYS A 792 18.32 22.84 8.68
CA LYS A 792 19.71 22.44 8.44
C LYS A 792 20.40 23.37 7.44
N GLU A 793 19.72 23.68 6.34
CA GLU A 793 20.26 24.48 5.24
C GLU A 793 20.07 25.98 5.44
N LYS A 794 19.36 26.38 6.51
CA LYS A 794 19.03 27.76 6.88
C LYS A 794 18.40 28.52 5.71
N VAL A 795 17.30 27.97 5.20
CA VAL A 795 16.58 28.52 4.06
C VAL A 795 15.78 29.76 4.49
N ASP A 796 15.59 30.69 3.58
CA ASP A 796 14.84 31.93 3.82
C ASP A 796 13.35 31.76 3.53
N ILE A 797 12.98 30.84 2.63
CA ILE A 797 11.59 30.62 2.17
C ILE A 797 11.36 29.11 1.94
N ILE A 798 10.17 28.63 2.26
CA ILE A 798 9.70 27.28 1.91
C ILE A 798 8.58 27.41 0.87
N GLY A 799 8.71 26.70 -0.25
CA GLY A 799 7.69 26.60 -1.28
C GLY A 799 7.17 25.17 -1.44
N LEU A 800 5.85 25.03 -1.43
CA LEU A 800 5.15 23.76 -1.56
C LEU A 800 4.38 23.71 -2.89
N SER A 801 4.46 22.57 -3.56
CA SER A 801 3.73 22.27 -4.79
C SER A 801 2.75 21.11 -4.58
N GLY A 802 1.57 21.20 -5.20
CA GLY A 802 0.54 20.16 -5.21
C GLY A 802 -0.44 20.30 -6.38
N LEU A 803 -0.77 19.19 -7.01
CA LEU A 803 -1.66 19.06 -8.16
C LEU A 803 -2.91 18.24 -7.87
N ILE A 804 -2.97 17.44 -6.81
CA ILE A 804 -4.17 16.67 -6.44
C ILE A 804 -4.83 17.20 -5.17
N THR A 805 -6.12 16.93 -4.98
CA THR A 805 -6.87 17.40 -3.81
C THR A 805 -6.27 16.95 -2.47
N PRO A 806 -5.79 15.70 -2.31
CA PRO A 806 -5.11 15.28 -1.08
C PRO A 806 -3.87 16.13 -0.74
N SER A 807 -3.15 16.64 -1.74
CA SER A 807 -1.97 17.50 -1.55
C SER A 807 -2.29 18.80 -0.82
N LEU A 808 -3.52 19.29 -0.97
CA LEU A 808 -3.97 20.51 -0.30
C LEU A 808 -4.02 20.32 1.22
N ASP A 809 -4.53 19.16 1.68
CA ASP A 809 -4.57 18.84 3.11
C ASP A 809 -3.15 18.63 3.66
N GLU A 810 -2.24 18.07 2.87
CA GLU A 810 -0.83 17.96 3.24
C GLU A 810 -0.15 19.34 3.38
N MET A 811 -0.46 20.31 2.50
CA MET A 811 0.03 21.69 2.67
C MET A 811 -0.48 22.34 3.96
N VAL A 812 -1.73 22.07 4.36
CA VAL A 812 -2.27 22.48 5.65
C VAL A 812 -1.49 21.82 6.80
N HIS A 813 -1.14 20.54 6.66
CA HIS A 813 -0.33 19.82 7.63
C HIS A 813 1.06 20.44 7.78
N VAL A 814 1.76 20.75 6.68
CA VAL A 814 3.07 21.43 6.72
C VAL A 814 2.96 22.77 7.45
N ALA A 815 1.92 23.58 7.18
CA ALA A 815 1.70 24.85 7.87
C ALA A 815 1.52 24.66 9.40
N LYS A 816 0.72 23.67 9.82
CA LYS A 816 0.57 23.32 11.24
C LYS A 816 1.89 22.91 11.88
N GLU A 817 2.69 22.10 11.18
CA GLU A 817 3.99 21.65 11.67
C GLU A 817 5.02 22.77 11.73
N MET A 818 5.02 23.70 10.76
CA MET A 818 5.80 24.94 10.80
C MET A 818 5.45 25.77 12.05
N GLN A 819 4.15 25.93 12.34
CA GLN A 819 3.69 26.66 13.53
C GLN A 819 4.14 25.96 14.81
N ARG A 820 3.99 24.64 14.89
CA ARG A 820 4.39 23.83 16.05
C ARG A 820 5.89 23.92 16.31
N ARG A 821 6.72 23.86 15.26
CA ARG A 821 8.17 24.02 15.33
C ARG A 821 8.62 25.49 15.44
N ASN A 822 7.69 26.43 15.58
CA ASN A 822 7.95 27.88 15.71
C ASN A 822 8.72 28.50 14.54
N PHE A 823 8.53 28.00 13.32
CA PHE A 823 9.03 28.67 12.12
C PHE A 823 8.46 30.09 12.00
N ARG A 824 9.22 30.95 11.33
CA ARG A 824 8.85 32.33 10.98
C ARG A 824 9.11 32.66 9.49
N LEU A 825 9.53 31.67 8.72
CA LEU A 825 9.82 31.80 7.29
C LEU A 825 8.52 31.99 6.48
N PRO A 826 8.54 32.73 5.37
CA PRO A 826 7.44 32.73 4.41
C PRO A 826 7.17 31.34 3.84
N LEU A 827 5.89 31.01 3.70
CA LEU A 827 5.38 29.79 3.08
C LEU A 827 4.71 30.13 1.74
N LEU A 828 5.28 29.65 0.65
CA LEU A 828 4.71 29.79 -0.70
C LEU A 828 3.89 28.55 -1.06
N ILE A 829 2.67 28.75 -1.53
CA ILE A 829 1.74 27.67 -1.91
C ILE A 829 1.46 27.78 -3.41
N GLY A 830 1.82 26.76 -4.18
CA GLY A 830 1.56 26.71 -5.62
C GLY A 830 1.16 25.32 -6.11
N GLY A 831 0.82 25.24 -7.40
CA GLY A 831 0.38 24.03 -8.08
C GLY A 831 -1.08 24.08 -8.54
N ALA A 832 -1.45 23.27 -9.53
CA ALA A 832 -2.65 23.48 -10.34
C ALA A 832 -3.98 23.44 -9.56
N THR A 833 -4.04 22.68 -8.47
CA THR A 833 -5.24 22.60 -7.61
C THR A 833 -5.28 23.66 -6.50
N THR A 834 -4.20 24.42 -6.31
CA THR A 834 -4.14 25.46 -5.28
C THR A 834 -4.87 26.72 -5.73
N SER A 835 -5.47 27.44 -4.79
CA SER A 835 -6.20 28.68 -5.08
C SER A 835 -6.05 29.69 -3.96
N LYS A 836 -6.19 30.97 -4.29
CA LYS A 836 -6.17 32.07 -3.30
C LYS A 836 -7.14 31.84 -2.13
N VAL A 837 -8.34 31.34 -2.42
CA VAL A 837 -9.36 31.05 -1.40
C VAL A 837 -8.92 29.90 -0.50
N HIS A 838 -8.42 28.82 -1.09
CA HIS A 838 -7.93 27.68 -0.32
C HIS A 838 -6.78 28.10 0.61
N THR A 839 -5.77 28.80 0.08
CA THR A 839 -4.62 29.26 0.86
C THR A 839 -5.04 30.13 2.04
N ALA A 840 -5.92 31.12 1.82
CA ALA A 840 -6.36 32.05 2.87
C ALA A 840 -7.27 31.41 3.94
N VAL A 841 -8.11 30.43 3.55
CA VAL A 841 -9.13 29.85 4.45
C VAL A 841 -8.63 28.59 5.15
N LYS A 842 -7.74 27.82 4.51
CA LYS A 842 -7.31 26.50 5.00
C LYS A 842 -5.87 26.47 5.46
N ILE A 843 -4.95 27.19 4.80
CA ILE A 843 -3.52 27.08 5.11
C ILE A 843 -3.07 28.20 6.05
N GLU A 844 -3.30 29.46 5.67
CA GLU A 844 -2.88 30.66 6.42
C GLU A 844 -3.34 30.64 7.89
N PRO A 845 -4.56 30.21 8.27
CA PRO A 845 -4.98 30.20 9.68
C PRO A 845 -4.19 29.22 10.57
N ASN A 846 -3.44 28.30 9.98
CA ASN A 846 -2.67 27.29 10.70
C ASN A 846 -1.21 27.71 10.95
N TYR A 847 -0.76 28.83 10.40
CA TYR A 847 0.62 29.30 10.53
C TYR A 847 0.70 30.83 10.64
N ASN A 848 1.35 31.32 11.71
CA ASN A 848 1.44 32.77 11.97
C ASN A 848 2.44 33.52 11.08
N GLY A 849 3.22 32.82 10.24
CA GLY A 849 4.13 33.44 9.30
C GLY A 849 3.45 33.81 7.97
N PRO A 850 4.12 34.59 7.10
CA PRO A 850 3.56 34.97 5.80
C PRO A 850 3.23 33.74 4.96
N THR A 851 1.96 33.56 4.60
CA THR A 851 1.50 32.48 3.72
C THR A 851 1.00 33.08 2.41
N VAL A 852 1.66 32.77 1.30
CA VAL A 852 1.42 33.43 0.00
C VAL A 852 1.00 32.40 -1.03
N TYR A 853 -0.13 32.65 -1.69
CA TYR A 853 -0.54 31.89 -2.87
C TYR A 853 0.25 32.38 -4.09
N VAL A 854 0.88 31.44 -4.78
CA VAL A 854 1.64 31.65 -6.02
C VAL A 854 0.79 31.13 -7.18
N LEU A 855 0.39 32.05 -8.06
CA LEU A 855 -0.51 31.74 -9.18
C LEU A 855 0.18 30.90 -10.26
N ASP A 856 1.37 31.32 -10.65
CA ASP A 856 2.21 30.70 -11.68
C ASP A 856 3.68 31.06 -11.43
N ALA A 857 4.58 30.62 -12.31
CA ALA A 857 6.01 30.82 -12.18
C ALA A 857 6.50 32.24 -12.56
N SER A 858 5.64 33.11 -13.10
CA SER A 858 6.02 34.38 -13.74
C SER A 858 6.25 35.57 -12.81
#